data_AF-A0A2V8JF01-F1
#
_entry.id   AF-A0A2V8JF01-F1
#
_cell.length_a   1.000
_cell.length_b   1.000
_cell.length_c   1.000
_cell.angle_alpha   90.00
_cell.angle_beta   90.00
_cell.angle_gamma   90.00
#
_symmetry.space_group_name_H-M   'P 1'
#
loop_
_entity.id
_entity.type
_entity.pdbx_description
1 polymer ?
#
loop_
_entity_poly.entity_id
_entity_poly.type
_entity_poly.pdbx_seq_one_letter_code
_entity_poly.pdbx_strand_id
1 'polypeptide(L)'
;MIVKKAWTPLFALALLLSLIASASATERLCDASFEDCRAPLLQFIKNENKEIDLAFWFMDDTNISNALIAAKQRGVTVRMLVDPRADEGHPTNTNILNTLASDGFQMRQRVANGILHWKMMLFSGQGVVQFSGANYSAAELKPFTPYVNYTDEAIYFSDDANVVNGFRTKYDDWWTDTVSFTDYANTSGLTLTRAYPKYLIDPEMDFLPTAVWQNNYGTRSQGAINAEKVKLDIDMFRITNAAITDTTISAFTIHGLPIRMIVDSSEYRNPARVWDSYNVDRLFMAGIPLKITKHQGQNHEKSLLLYGQAMTIFGSSNWTTPSFNIQQEHNYFPCSAQLAAYTSKACFYASPQKPWFLQWFQNQFERRWNSKTEYKAFVPLGPGVPGYKNPVNGATSTSTSVTLIWEGGPWAQQYDIYFGTASNPPLIASNVVTGQPEDPSGPLTPETFKVSGLTPGTTYRWKIVSKTMANLTAAGPIWSFTTAASTPGTGAMVSSITPTSGPSSGGTAVTITGTNVAAGATVSFGFATATNVVVVNSTTITATTPPHAGGTTGVTVINKAGDTGTLSSAFTFIAPVVSMAPRLNLLSPATGSPAGGDAVVITGINLGSGATVTFGGAPAKVISSNPVSINVTTPAGNPGPPADVVVTRNGQNGTLKAAYTYADPPAPPTVASVSPPSGTLNGGTTVTITGTGFNKGAIVTFGGSMATTIAVVNGTTVLATTPAHVVGAADVVVTNIDPATGVIDSGSGSNTLPGGYTYTTAPSPAINAVSPNTGTVSGGTPITITGSNFVFGAKVFVGGQKVTVQTTTGSYIYATTPPAGNGTGNADVTVLNPDGQSNTLSGGYTYQ
;
A
#
# COMPACT_ATOMS: atom_id res chain seq x y z
N MET A 1 8.68 -49.94 -80.79
CA MET A 1 7.33 -49.60 -80.30
C MET A 1 7.50 -48.98 -78.91
N ILE A 2 7.48 -47.67 -78.70
CA ILE A 2 6.42 -46.65 -78.94
C ILE A 2 5.42 -46.58 -77.78
N VAL A 3 5.64 -45.51 -76.98
CA VAL A 3 4.66 -44.52 -76.44
C VAL A 3 4.14 -44.72 -75.03
N LYS A 4 4.06 -43.70 -74.16
CA LYS A 4 4.66 -42.34 -74.02
C LYS A 4 4.13 -41.77 -72.69
N LYS A 5 4.98 -40.98 -72.03
CA LYS A 5 4.73 -39.67 -71.35
C LYS A 5 3.59 -39.53 -70.33
N ALA A 6 3.99 -39.00 -69.15
CA ALA A 6 3.66 -37.61 -68.80
C ALA A 6 4.84 -36.95 -68.04
N TRP A 7 5.03 -35.66 -68.29
CA TRP A 7 6.12 -34.77 -67.88
C TRP A 7 5.66 -33.84 -66.74
N THR A 8 6.50 -33.66 -65.70
CA THR A 8 6.96 -32.43 -64.97
C THR A 8 6.06 -31.17 -64.82
N PRO A 9 6.44 -30.16 -63.99
CA PRO A 9 6.78 -30.06 -62.54
C PRO A 9 6.04 -28.83 -61.89
N LEU A 10 6.19 -28.52 -60.59
CA LEU A 10 6.24 -27.13 -60.04
C LEU A 10 6.14 -27.09 -58.49
N PHE A 11 7.17 -26.50 -57.89
CA PHE A 11 7.21 -25.52 -56.79
C PHE A 11 6.33 -25.65 -55.52
N ALA A 12 7.01 -25.30 -54.42
CA ALA A 12 6.52 -24.74 -53.16
C ALA A 12 5.97 -25.71 -52.11
N LEU A 13 6.82 -26.07 -51.12
CA LEU A 13 6.53 -25.78 -49.71
C LEU A 13 7.78 -25.88 -48.81
N ALA A 14 8.72 -24.96 -49.02
CA ALA A 14 9.56 -24.48 -47.92
C ALA A 14 8.70 -23.49 -47.11
N LEU A 15 7.85 -24.00 -46.21
CA LEU A 15 7.28 -23.31 -45.05
C LEU A 15 6.22 -24.24 -44.42
N LEU A 16 6.55 -24.91 -43.32
CA LEU A 16 5.56 -25.28 -42.32
C LEU A 16 6.23 -25.30 -40.95
N LEU A 17 6.31 -24.07 -40.43
CA LEU A 17 5.92 -23.73 -39.07
C LEU A 17 6.76 -24.36 -37.96
N SER A 18 7.83 -23.62 -37.65
CA SER A 18 8.05 -23.08 -36.32
C SER A 18 6.73 -22.88 -35.54
N LEU A 19 6.34 -23.87 -34.74
CA LEU A 19 5.46 -23.62 -33.61
C LEU A 19 6.34 -23.38 -32.40
N ILE A 20 6.63 -22.10 -32.29
CA ILE A 20 7.20 -21.38 -31.17
C ILE A 20 6.43 -21.79 -29.92
N ALA A 21 7.10 -22.38 -28.94
CA ALA A 21 6.63 -22.31 -27.57
C ALA A 21 6.96 -20.92 -27.03
N SER A 22 6.11 -19.93 -27.31
CA SER A 22 6.12 -18.64 -26.60
C SER A 22 4.76 -18.49 -25.93
N ALA A 23 4.54 -19.34 -24.93
CA ALA A 23 3.52 -19.11 -23.93
C ALA A 23 4.18 -18.38 -22.74
N SER A 24 4.15 -17.05 -22.78
CA SER A 24 4.43 -16.14 -21.67
C SER A 24 3.98 -14.75 -22.13
N ALA A 25 2.98 -14.07 -21.58
CA ALA A 25 2.39 -14.18 -20.26
C ALA A 25 0.90 -13.79 -20.27
N THR A 26 0.11 -14.45 -19.44
CA THR A 26 -1.17 -13.97 -18.91
C THR A 26 -0.89 -12.73 -18.05
N GLU A 27 -1.74 -11.69 -18.12
CA GLU A 27 -1.69 -10.56 -17.18
C GLU A 27 -1.46 -11.03 -15.73
N ARG A 28 -0.58 -10.35 -14.99
CA ARG A 28 -0.19 -10.77 -13.64
C ARG A 28 0.08 -9.58 -12.73
N LEU A 29 -0.54 -9.62 -11.55
CA LEU A 29 -0.10 -8.84 -10.38
C LEU A 29 0.87 -9.67 -9.54
N CYS A 30 1.88 -9.00 -9.01
CA CYS A 30 2.91 -9.58 -8.16
C CYS A 30 3.03 -8.77 -6.86
N ASP A 31 3.05 -9.44 -5.71
CA ASP A 31 3.18 -8.79 -4.39
C ASP A 31 4.65 -8.89 -3.93
N ALA A 32 5.35 -7.76 -3.93
CA ALA A 32 6.77 -7.69 -3.58
C ALA A 32 7.04 -8.00 -2.10
N SER A 33 6.02 -7.92 -1.25
CA SER A 33 6.14 -8.41 0.11
C SER A 33 6.22 -9.93 0.12
N PHE A 34 5.49 -10.65 -0.72
CA PHE A 34 5.31 -12.11 -0.62
C PHE A 34 6.20 -12.93 -1.57
N GLU A 35 6.51 -12.41 -2.75
CA GLU A 35 7.22 -13.13 -3.81
C GLU A 35 8.31 -12.28 -4.49
N ASP A 36 9.18 -12.93 -5.29
CA ASP A 36 10.22 -12.25 -6.06
C ASP A 36 9.64 -11.70 -7.38
N CYS A 37 9.19 -10.44 -7.36
CA CYS A 37 8.68 -9.72 -8.53
C CYS A 37 9.76 -9.25 -9.49
N ARG A 38 11.02 -9.27 -9.07
CA ARG A 38 12.17 -8.99 -9.95
C ARG A 38 12.42 -10.12 -10.93
N ALA A 39 12.22 -11.38 -10.53
CA ALA A 39 12.47 -12.53 -11.40
C ALA A 39 11.64 -12.50 -12.71
N PRO A 40 10.31 -12.25 -12.70
CA PRO A 40 9.54 -12.02 -13.91
C PRO A 40 10.04 -10.85 -14.76
N LEU A 41 10.40 -9.72 -14.14
CA LEU A 41 10.91 -8.54 -14.85
C LEU A 41 12.21 -8.86 -15.60
N LEU A 42 13.16 -9.54 -14.95
CA LEU A 42 14.41 -9.98 -15.58
C LEU A 42 14.16 -10.94 -16.74
N GLN A 43 13.13 -11.79 -16.64
CA GLN A 43 12.75 -12.70 -17.72
C GLN A 43 12.19 -11.95 -18.93
N PHE A 44 11.37 -10.91 -18.73
CA PHE A 44 10.91 -10.03 -19.82
C PHE A 44 12.07 -9.30 -20.50
N ILE A 45 13.03 -8.75 -19.72
CA ILE A 45 14.23 -8.10 -20.27
C ILE A 45 15.08 -9.10 -21.08
N LYS A 46 15.21 -10.34 -20.60
CA LYS A 46 15.97 -11.41 -21.27
C LYS A 46 15.31 -11.86 -22.58
N ASN A 47 13.98 -11.93 -22.60
CA ASN A 47 13.20 -12.42 -23.74
C ASN A 47 12.92 -11.35 -24.79
N GLU A 48 13.05 -10.06 -24.45
CA GLU A 48 12.85 -8.99 -25.41
C GLU A 48 13.88 -9.06 -26.54
N ASN A 49 13.40 -8.85 -27.77
CA ASN A 49 14.20 -8.97 -28.98
C ASN A 49 14.07 -7.75 -29.91
N LYS A 50 13.31 -6.72 -29.51
CA LYS A 50 13.04 -5.54 -30.30
C LYS A 50 13.42 -4.25 -29.56
N GLU A 51 12.59 -3.81 -28.62
CA GLU A 51 12.76 -2.52 -27.95
C GLU A 51 12.22 -2.55 -26.52
N ILE A 52 12.96 -1.94 -25.59
CA ILE A 52 12.57 -1.68 -24.21
C ILE A 52 12.50 -0.17 -23.99
N ASP A 53 11.33 0.30 -23.61
CA ASP A 53 11.09 1.68 -23.19
C ASP A 53 10.91 1.73 -21.68
N LEU A 54 11.73 2.53 -21.01
CA LEU A 54 11.84 2.53 -19.56
C LEU A 54 11.75 3.97 -19.03
N ALA A 55 10.91 4.18 -18.02
CA ALA A 55 10.87 5.42 -17.26
C ALA A 55 10.89 5.15 -15.76
N PHE A 56 11.74 5.87 -15.01
CA PHE A 56 11.87 5.68 -13.56
C PHE A 56 12.28 6.93 -12.79
N TRP A 57 11.88 6.97 -11.52
CA TRP A 57 12.42 7.89 -10.53
C TRP A 57 13.87 7.54 -10.16
N PHE A 58 14.11 6.35 -9.57
CA PHE A 58 15.47 5.81 -9.39
C PHE A 58 15.54 4.29 -9.63
N MET A 59 16.76 3.82 -9.84
CA MET A 59 17.15 2.41 -9.90
C MET A 59 18.37 2.19 -9.00
N ASP A 60 18.32 1.20 -8.12
CA ASP A 60 19.48 0.77 -7.32
C ASP A 60 19.78 -0.73 -7.44
N ASP A 61 18.93 -1.51 -8.12
CA ASP A 61 19.19 -2.91 -8.38
C ASP A 61 20.06 -3.13 -9.63
N THR A 62 21.35 -3.38 -9.39
CA THR A 62 22.34 -3.66 -10.44
C THR A 62 22.03 -4.91 -11.27
N ASN A 63 21.19 -5.84 -10.80
CA ASN A 63 20.77 -6.98 -11.61
C ASN A 63 19.92 -6.53 -12.80
N ILE A 64 19.10 -5.49 -12.59
CA ILE A 64 18.26 -4.91 -13.65
C ILE A 64 19.12 -4.16 -14.65
N SER A 65 20.03 -3.30 -14.20
CA SER A 65 20.94 -2.57 -15.10
C SER A 65 21.81 -3.53 -15.91
N ASN A 66 22.33 -4.60 -15.30
CA ASN A 66 23.11 -5.63 -16.00
C ASN A 66 22.27 -6.39 -17.03
N ALA A 67 20.99 -6.68 -16.73
CA ALA A 67 20.09 -7.32 -17.68
C ALA A 67 19.78 -6.41 -18.88
N LEU A 68 19.63 -5.09 -18.66
CA LEU A 68 19.46 -4.10 -19.72
C LEU A 68 20.71 -4.00 -20.61
N ILE A 69 21.91 -3.98 -20.01
CA ILE A 69 23.20 -4.04 -20.73
C ILE A 69 23.25 -5.29 -21.61
N ALA A 70 22.92 -6.45 -21.05
CA ALA A 70 22.86 -7.69 -21.81
C ALA A 70 21.81 -7.65 -22.92
N ALA A 71 20.66 -7.00 -22.73
CA ALA A 71 19.64 -6.83 -23.78
C ALA A 71 20.17 -5.98 -24.94
N LYS A 72 20.81 -4.86 -24.63
CA LYS A 72 21.44 -4.01 -25.63
C LYS A 72 22.53 -4.74 -26.43
N GLN A 73 23.37 -5.53 -25.76
CA GLN A 73 24.39 -6.35 -26.41
C GLN A 73 23.80 -7.39 -27.38
N ARG A 74 22.54 -7.82 -27.16
CA ARG A 74 21.79 -8.68 -28.09
C ARG A 74 21.15 -7.91 -29.25
N GLY A 75 21.29 -6.59 -29.32
CA GLY A 75 20.70 -5.74 -30.35
C GLY A 75 19.31 -5.18 -30.03
N VAL A 76 18.84 -5.31 -28.79
CA VAL A 76 17.58 -4.68 -28.35
C VAL A 76 17.79 -3.17 -28.20
N THR A 77 16.92 -2.37 -28.82
CA THR A 77 16.90 -0.91 -28.60
C THR A 77 16.43 -0.63 -27.18
N VAL A 78 17.13 0.25 -26.44
CA VAL A 78 16.69 0.67 -25.11
C VAL A 78 16.67 2.19 -25.04
N ARG A 79 15.47 2.76 -24.85
CA ARG A 79 15.26 4.19 -24.62
C ARG A 79 14.92 4.39 -23.15
N MET A 80 15.45 5.44 -22.54
CA MET A 80 15.19 5.73 -21.12
C MET A 80 14.79 7.18 -20.88
N LEU A 81 13.73 7.36 -20.12
CA LEU A 81 13.40 8.61 -19.44
C LEU A 81 13.83 8.50 -17.98
N VAL A 82 14.66 9.43 -17.52
CA VAL A 82 15.24 9.40 -16.17
C VAL A 82 15.06 10.74 -15.46
N ASP A 83 15.22 10.74 -14.14
CA ASP A 83 15.25 11.98 -13.36
C ASP A 83 16.40 11.93 -12.33
N PRO A 84 17.59 12.44 -12.70
CA PRO A 84 18.77 12.38 -11.84
C PRO A 84 18.61 13.12 -10.50
N ARG A 85 17.56 13.93 -10.33
CA ARG A 85 17.24 14.58 -9.04
C ARG A 85 16.88 13.56 -7.96
N ALA A 86 16.59 12.31 -8.32
CA ALA A 86 16.34 11.21 -7.39
C ALA A 86 17.58 10.75 -6.60
N ASP A 87 18.79 11.20 -6.97
CA ASP A 87 20.05 10.80 -6.34
C ASP A 87 20.15 11.23 -4.86
N GLU A 88 19.35 12.21 -4.42
CA GLU A 88 19.23 12.61 -3.02
C GLU A 88 18.68 11.45 -2.17
N GLY A 89 19.59 10.68 -1.56
CA GLY A 89 19.27 9.49 -0.76
C GLY A 89 19.50 8.14 -1.45
N HIS A 90 19.86 8.12 -2.75
CA HIS A 90 20.02 6.90 -3.54
C HIS A 90 21.33 6.89 -4.37
N PRO A 91 22.52 6.85 -3.72
CA PRO A 91 23.81 7.03 -4.40
C PRO A 91 24.15 5.95 -5.45
N THR A 92 23.52 4.78 -5.38
CA THR A 92 23.67 3.72 -6.40
C THR A 92 23.07 4.13 -7.74
N ASN A 93 22.02 4.97 -7.74
CA ASN A 93 21.35 5.42 -8.96
C ASN A 93 22.30 6.19 -9.88
N THR A 94 23.06 7.16 -9.35
CA THR A 94 24.08 7.89 -10.10
C THR A 94 25.08 6.94 -10.78
N ASN A 95 25.55 5.92 -10.06
CA ASN A 95 26.52 4.96 -10.60
C ASN A 95 25.93 4.11 -11.73
N ILE A 96 24.67 3.67 -11.59
CA ILE A 96 23.96 2.93 -12.62
C ILE A 96 23.75 3.82 -13.86
N LEU A 97 23.26 5.05 -13.69
CA LEU A 97 23.05 5.99 -14.79
C LEU A 97 24.36 6.29 -15.53
N ASN A 98 25.46 6.53 -14.82
CA ASN A 98 26.78 6.74 -15.44
C ASN A 98 27.26 5.51 -16.24
N THR A 99 27.04 4.31 -15.70
CA THR A 99 27.41 3.05 -16.38
C THR A 99 26.60 2.85 -17.65
N LEU A 100 25.29 3.09 -17.59
CA LEU A 100 24.42 3.02 -18.77
C LEU A 100 24.80 4.10 -19.80
N ALA A 101 25.17 5.30 -19.35
CA ALA A 101 25.63 6.37 -20.24
C ALA A 101 26.91 5.97 -20.99
N SER A 102 27.91 5.43 -20.28
CA SER A 102 29.16 4.96 -20.89
C SER A 102 28.96 3.78 -21.83
N ASP A 103 27.99 2.91 -21.54
CA ASP A 103 27.61 1.80 -22.42
C ASP A 103 26.77 2.25 -23.63
N GLY A 104 26.55 3.55 -23.79
CA GLY A 104 25.94 4.19 -24.97
C GLY A 104 24.41 4.20 -24.96
N PHE A 105 23.75 3.99 -23.81
CA PHE A 105 22.28 3.98 -23.74
C PHE A 105 21.69 5.34 -24.08
N GLN A 106 20.56 5.35 -24.78
CA GLN A 106 19.84 6.56 -25.15
C GLN A 106 18.97 7.00 -23.98
N MET A 107 19.34 8.13 -23.36
CA MET A 107 18.71 8.60 -22.13
C MET A 107 18.36 10.08 -22.22
N ARG A 108 17.13 10.42 -21.84
CA ARG A 108 16.67 11.80 -21.69
C ARG A 108 16.28 12.05 -20.24
N GLN A 109 16.65 13.21 -19.71
CA GLN A 109 16.38 13.59 -18.33
C GLN A 109 15.24 14.60 -18.22
N ARG A 110 14.42 14.46 -17.19
CA ARG A 110 13.40 15.44 -16.86
C ARG A 110 14.03 16.73 -16.33
N VAL A 111 13.56 17.88 -16.82
CA VAL A 111 13.95 19.22 -16.37
C VAL A 111 12.77 20.08 -15.91
N ALA A 112 11.53 19.70 -16.25
CA ALA A 112 10.34 20.40 -15.79
C ALA A 112 10.12 20.30 -14.27
N ASN A 113 9.26 21.19 -13.75
CA ASN A 113 8.77 21.16 -12.37
C ASN A 113 8.08 19.82 -12.03
N GLY A 114 8.17 19.39 -10.77
CA GLY A 114 7.75 18.04 -10.38
C GLY A 114 8.72 16.96 -10.88
N ILE A 115 8.48 15.71 -10.48
CA ILE A 115 9.40 14.59 -10.71
C ILE A 115 8.89 13.62 -11.77
N LEU A 116 9.79 12.84 -12.38
CA LEU A 116 9.43 11.65 -13.15
C LEU A 116 9.06 10.53 -12.17
N HIS A 117 7.78 10.42 -11.81
CA HIS A 117 7.32 9.45 -10.81
C HIS A 117 6.80 8.13 -11.41
N TRP A 118 7.04 7.91 -12.70
CA TRP A 118 6.77 6.63 -13.37
C TRP A 118 7.73 5.55 -12.90
N LYS A 119 7.26 4.30 -12.92
CA LYS A 119 8.10 3.10 -12.81
C LYS A 119 7.53 2.06 -13.74
N MET A 120 7.97 2.14 -14.98
CA MET A 120 7.46 1.29 -16.05
C MET A 120 8.55 0.81 -17.00
N MET A 121 8.36 -0.41 -17.52
CA MET A 121 9.10 -0.99 -18.63
C MET A 121 8.11 -1.52 -19.65
N LEU A 122 8.18 -1.02 -20.88
CA LEU A 122 7.40 -1.49 -22.01
C LEU A 122 8.29 -2.35 -22.92
N PHE A 123 7.87 -3.58 -23.14
CA PHE A 123 8.53 -4.61 -23.92
C PHE A 123 7.87 -4.72 -25.30
N SER A 124 8.43 -4.02 -26.29
CA SER A 124 7.79 -3.78 -27.58
C SER A 124 7.53 -5.04 -28.39
N GLY A 125 8.50 -5.96 -28.46
CA GLY A 125 8.40 -7.21 -29.20
C GLY A 125 7.47 -8.22 -28.53
N GLN A 126 7.35 -8.15 -27.21
CA GLN A 126 6.46 -9.00 -26.42
C GLN A 126 5.04 -8.44 -26.30
N GLY A 127 4.83 -7.13 -26.51
CA GLY A 127 3.53 -6.49 -26.35
C GLY A 127 3.08 -6.40 -24.89
N VAL A 128 4.02 -6.27 -23.96
CA VAL A 128 3.77 -6.26 -22.51
C VAL A 128 4.29 -4.96 -21.90
N VAL A 129 3.56 -4.43 -20.92
CA VAL A 129 4.06 -3.35 -20.05
C VAL A 129 4.08 -3.83 -18.59
N GLN A 130 5.18 -3.57 -17.90
CA GLN A 130 5.25 -3.59 -16.45
C GLN A 130 5.08 -2.16 -15.94
N PHE A 131 4.23 -1.95 -14.93
CA PHE A 131 4.13 -0.67 -14.22
C PHE A 131 3.64 -0.82 -12.78
N SER A 132 4.04 0.10 -11.90
CA SER A 132 3.70 0.09 -10.46
C SER A 132 4.09 1.37 -9.71
N GLY A 133 3.83 1.41 -8.40
CA GLY A 133 4.43 2.38 -7.49
C GLY A 133 5.91 2.11 -7.18
N ALA A 134 6.36 0.86 -7.34
CA ALA A 134 7.69 0.36 -6.99
C ALA A 134 8.83 0.91 -7.87
N ASN A 135 9.86 1.50 -7.25
CA ASN A 135 11.15 1.81 -7.87
C ASN A 135 11.90 0.52 -8.28
N TYR A 136 12.90 0.67 -9.15
CA TYR A 136 13.77 -0.45 -9.55
C TYR A 136 14.83 -0.71 -8.48
N SER A 137 14.35 -1.00 -7.28
CA SER A 137 15.14 -1.33 -6.11
C SER A 137 14.90 -2.76 -5.67
N ALA A 138 15.91 -3.37 -5.05
CA ALA A 138 15.80 -4.76 -4.62
C ALA A 138 14.73 -4.94 -3.52
N ALA A 139 14.54 -3.94 -2.65
CA ALA A 139 13.56 -3.98 -1.54
C ALA A 139 12.11 -3.83 -2.01
N GLU A 140 11.88 -3.14 -3.13
CA GLU A 140 10.55 -2.88 -3.68
C GLU A 140 10.11 -3.92 -4.71
N LEU A 141 11.01 -4.84 -5.09
CA LEU A 141 10.71 -5.89 -6.06
C LEU A 141 10.79 -7.31 -5.48
N LYS A 142 11.24 -7.50 -4.24
CA LYS A 142 11.23 -8.80 -3.57
C LYS A 142 11.48 -8.67 -2.05
N PRO A 143 11.12 -9.69 -1.25
CA PRO A 143 11.47 -9.70 0.15
C PRO A 143 12.92 -10.13 0.41
N PHE A 144 13.53 -9.61 1.48
CA PHE A 144 14.83 -10.09 1.97
C PHE A 144 14.69 -11.16 3.06
N THR A 145 15.70 -12.01 3.22
CA THR A 145 15.80 -12.97 4.33
C THR A 145 16.75 -12.42 5.40
N PRO A 146 16.37 -12.39 6.70
CA PRO A 146 15.07 -12.79 7.24
C PRO A 146 13.94 -11.85 6.77
N TYR A 147 12.74 -12.41 6.61
CA TYR A 147 11.53 -11.78 6.07
C TYR A 147 10.97 -10.69 7.01
N VAL A 148 11.75 -9.63 7.18
CA VAL A 148 11.44 -8.49 8.06
C VAL A 148 11.69 -7.16 7.39
N ASN A 149 12.49 -7.13 6.32
CA ASN A 149 12.79 -5.93 5.54
C ASN A 149 12.34 -6.15 4.10
N TYR A 150 11.20 -5.58 3.75
CA TYR A 150 10.60 -5.56 2.42
C TYR A 150 9.69 -4.34 2.33
N THR A 151 9.46 -3.86 1.11
CA THR A 151 8.50 -2.79 0.86
C THR A 151 7.21 -3.39 0.32
N ASP A 152 6.08 -3.03 0.92
CA ASP A 152 4.79 -3.42 0.38
C ASP A 152 4.51 -2.67 -0.92
N GLU A 153 4.43 -3.42 -2.02
CA GLU A 153 4.17 -2.93 -3.35
C GLU A 153 3.50 -4.00 -4.21
N ALA A 154 2.72 -3.55 -5.18
CA ALA A 154 2.13 -4.40 -6.21
C ALA A 154 2.72 -4.06 -7.57
N ILE A 155 3.26 -5.07 -8.26
CA ILE A 155 3.85 -4.94 -9.59
C ILE A 155 2.90 -5.55 -10.62
N TYR A 156 2.45 -4.75 -11.58
CA TYR A 156 1.53 -5.21 -12.61
C TYR A 156 2.25 -5.42 -13.94
N PHE A 157 2.12 -6.62 -14.50
CA PHE A 157 2.50 -6.98 -15.87
C PHE A 157 1.24 -7.18 -16.70
N SER A 158 1.08 -6.39 -17.76
CA SER A 158 -0.13 -6.37 -18.59
C SER A 158 0.22 -6.56 -20.05
N ASP A 159 -0.43 -7.52 -20.71
CA ASP A 159 -0.48 -7.67 -22.16
C ASP A 159 -1.80 -7.12 -22.76
N ASP A 160 -2.67 -6.54 -21.94
CA ASP A 160 -3.87 -5.83 -22.40
C ASP A 160 -3.48 -4.70 -23.35
N ALA A 161 -3.92 -4.84 -24.61
CA ALA A 161 -3.60 -3.92 -25.68
C ALA A 161 -3.99 -2.46 -25.36
N ASN A 162 -5.07 -2.21 -24.62
CA ASN A 162 -5.50 -0.85 -24.29
C ASN A 162 -4.54 -0.19 -23.31
N VAL A 163 -4.13 -0.92 -22.27
CA VAL A 163 -3.15 -0.47 -21.28
C VAL A 163 -1.78 -0.25 -21.95
N VAL A 164 -1.31 -1.25 -22.70
CA VAL A 164 -0.04 -1.20 -23.44
C VAL A 164 -0.01 -0.04 -24.43
N ASN A 165 -1.09 0.16 -25.18
CA ASN A 165 -1.19 1.26 -26.15
C ASN A 165 -1.24 2.64 -25.47
N GLY A 166 -1.86 2.74 -24.28
CA GLY A 166 -1.82 3.95 -23.46
C GLY A 166 -0.38 4.35 -23.11
N PHE A 167 0.41 3.39 -22.62
CA PHE A 167 1.83 3.60 -22.31
C PHE A 167 2.66 3.89 -23.57
N ARG A 168 2.46 3.17 -24.68
CA ARG A 168 3.10 3.48 -25.98
C ARG A 168 2.88 4.93 -26.38
N THR A 169 1.63 5.39 -26.31
CA THR A 169 1.30 6.77 -26.67
C THR A 169 2.02 7.76 -25.76
N LYS A 170 1.95 7.56 -24.44
CA LYS A 170 2.45 8.54 -23.47
C LYS A 170 3.96 8.54 -23.32
N TYR A 171 4.59 7.38 -23.40
CA TYR A 171 6.04 7.29 -23.43
C TYR A 171 6.61 8.06 -24.61
N ASP A 172 6.07 7.88 -25.82
CA ASP A 172 6.52 8.62 -27.01
C ASP A 172 6.17 10.11 -26.97
N ASP A 173 5.03 10.51 -26.36
CA ASP A 173 4.72 11.93 -26.11
C ASP A 173 5.87 12.59 -25.32
N TRP A 174 6.39 11.93 -24.29
CA TRP A 174 7.48 12.44 -23.47
C TRP A 174 8.86 12.25 -24.08
N TRP A 175 9.09 11.14 -24.78
CA TRP A 175 10.32 10.89 -25.53
C TRP A 175 10.58 11.96 -26.59
N THR A 176 9.53 12.56 -27.14
CA THR A 176 9.62 13.65 -28.13
C THR A 176 9.45 15.05 -27.55
N ASP A 177 9.12 15.17 -26.26
CA ASP A 177 8.96 16.45 -25.56
C ASP A 177 10.33 17.09 -25.29
N THR A 178 10.65 18.18 -25.97
CA THR A 178 11.90 18.95 -25.80
C THR A 178 11.80 20.09 -24.80
N VAL A 179 10.63 20.30 -24.20
CA VAL A 179 10.38 21.32 -23.17
C VAL A 179 10.57 20.71 -21.79
N SER A 180 9.95 19.56 -21.53
CA SER A 180 10.01 18.92 -20.20
C SER A 180 11.22 18.02 -20.02
N PHE A 181 11.87 17.61 -21.12
CA PHE A 181 13.03 16.74 -21.12
C PHE A 181 14.16 17.32 -21.98
N THR A 182 15.40 17.05 -21.56
CA THR A 182 16.62 17.33 -22.33
C THR A 182 17.46 16.07 -22.47
N ASP A 183 18.51 16.12 -23.30
CA ASP A 183 19.49 15.03 -23.41
C ASP A 183 20.16 14.77 -22.05
N TYR A 184 20.28 13.49 -21.71
CA TYR A 184 21.10 13.04 -20.57
C TYR A 184 22.32 12.29 -21.08
N ALA A 185 22.11 11.32 -21.99
CA ALA A 185 23.19 10.60 -22.62
C ALA A 185 22.79 10.07 -24.01
N ASN A 186 23.69 10.21 -24.97
CA ASN A 186 23.63 9.57 -26.29
C ASN A 186 22.35 9.86 -27.09
N THR A 187 21.67 11.00 -26.86
CA THR A 187 20.56 11.46 -27.71
C THR A 187 20.88 12.75 -28.47
N SER A 188 22.00 13.41 -28.18
CA SER A 188 22.49 14.57 -28.92
C SER A 188 22.72 14.22 -30.41
N GLY A 189 21.85 14.72 -31.29
CA GLY A 189 21.91 14.46 -32.74
C GLY A 189 20.94 13.38 -33.24
N LEU A 190 20.19 12.72 -32.36
CA LEU A 190 19.08 11.87 -32.78
C LEU A 190 17.88 12.74 -33.20
N THR A 191 17.25 12.40 -34.31
CA THR A 191 15.91 12.89 -34.62
C THR A 191 14.94 12.17 -33.68
N LEU A 192 14.40 12.89 -32.69
CA LEU A 192 13.43 12.34 -31.75
C LEU A 192 12.11 12.06 -32.47
N THR A 193 11.86 10.79 -32.77
CA THR A 193 10.62 10.31 -33.39
C THR A 193 9.88 9.37 -32.46
N ARG A 194 8.59 9.20 -32.73
CA ARG A 194 7.77 8.18 -32.09
C ARG A 194 8.18 6.80 -32.62
N ALA A 195 8.26 5.81 -31.74
CA ALA A 195 8.40 4.40 -32.11
C ALA A 195 7.04 3.76 -32.44
N TYR A 196 5.95 4.33 -31.90
CA TYR A 196 4.61 3.78 -32.00
C TYR A 196 3.62 4.76 -32.66
N PRO A 197 2.58 4.24 -33.34
CA PRO A 197 1.40 5.02 -33.68
C PRO A 197 0.81 5.70 -32.43
N LYS A 198 0.11 6.81 -32.63
CA LYS A 198 -0.65 7.44 -31.56
C LYS A 198 -1.97 6.71 -31.37
N TYR A 199 -2.11 6.04 -30.23
CA TYR A 199 -3.35 5.38 -29.80
C TYR A 199 -4.16 6.30 -28.89
N LEU A 200 -5.48 6.11 -28.87
CA LEU A 200 -6.33 6.73 -27.86
C LEU A 200 -5.94 6.19 -26.48
N ILE A 201 -5.89 7.08 -25.48
CA ILE A 201 -5.67 6.66 -24.08
C ILE A 201 -6.98 6.08 -23.56
N ASP A 202 -6.94 4.83 -23.09
CA ASP A 202 -8.09 4.21 -22.45
C ASP A 202 -8.54 5.06 -21.25
N PRO A 203 -9.85 5.34 -21.08
CA PRO A 203 -10.32 6.12 -19.95
C PRO A 203 -9.99 5.52 -18.58
N GLU A 204 -9.74 4.21 -18.49
CA GLU A 204 -9.25 3.57 -17.26
C GLU A 204 -7.83 3.99 -16.90
N MET A 205 -7.05 4.49 -17.86
CA MET A 205 -5.73 5.04 -17.58
C MET A 205 -5.81 6.52 -17.23
N ASP A 206 -4.96 6.93 -16.31
CA ASP A 206 -4.68 8.33 -16.00
C ASP A 206 -3.17 8.55 -16.05
N PHE A 207 -2.75 9.51 -16.85
CA PHE A 207 -1.35 9.88 -16.98
C PHE A 207 -1.22 11.36 -16.69
N LEU A 208 -0.48 11.68 -15.62
CA LEU A 208 -0.33 13.04 -15.13
C LEU A 208 0.99 13.66 -15.57
N PRO A 209 1.09 15.00 -15.62
CA PRO A 209 0.01 15.96 -15.44
C PRO A 209 -0.99 15.95 -16.61
N THR A 210 -2.27 16.15 -16.32
CA THR A 210 -3.33 16.27 -17.35
C THR A 210 -3.65 17.74 -17.64
N ALA A 211 -3.95 18.05 -18.91
CA ALA A 211 -4.45 19.37 -19.29
C ALA A 211 -5.89 19.62 -18.83
N VAL A 212 -6.60 18.58 -18.35
CA VAL A 212 -8.01 18.65 -17.93
C VAL A 212 -8.09 18.56 -16.41
N TRP A 213 -8.17 19.71 -15.75
CA TRP A 213 -8.13 19.83 -14.28
C TRP A 213 -9.18 18.99 -13.52
N GLN A 214 -10.34 18.71 -14.12
CA GLN A 214 -11.39 17.90 -13.49
C GLN A 214 -11.26 16.39 -13.72
N ASN A 215 -10.24 15.95 -14.46
CA ASN A 215 -10.04 14.54 -14.82
C ASN A 215 -8.67 14.00 -14.39
N ASN A 216 -8.06 14.55 -13.33
CA ASN A 216 -6.83 14.02 -12.75
C ASN A 216 -7.14 12.94 -11.70
N TYR A 217 -6.11 12.20 -11.28
CA TYR A 217 -6.20 11.20 -10.21
C TYR A 217 -6.96 11.69 -8.97
N GLY A 218 -6.67 12.91 -8.51
CA GLY A 218 -7.27 13.47 -7.31
C GLY A 218 -8.78 13.66 -7.44
N THR A 219 -9.26 14.28 -8.51
CA THR A 219 -10.69 14.52 -8.73
C THR A 219 -11.42 13.23 -9.06
N ARG A 220 -10.81 12.33 -9.85
CA ARG A 220 -11.37 11.01 -10.17
C ARG A 220 -11.52 10.15 -8.91
N SER A 221 -10.51 10.11 -8.05
CA SER A 221 -10.55 9.36 -6.78
C SER A 221 -11.60 9.92 -5.82
N GLN A 222 -11.69 11.25 -5.67
CA GLN A 222 -12.74 11.90 -4.86
C GLN A 222 -14.14 11.60 -5.41
N GLY A 223 -14.33 11.65 -6.73
CA GLY A 223 -15.57 11.27 -7.38
C GLY A 223 -15.95 9.81 -7.12
N ALA A 224 -14.98 8.91 -7.23
CA ALA A 224 -15.17 7.48 -6.96
C ALA A 224 -15.51 7.20 -5.49
N ILE A 225 -14.85 7.87 -4.54
CA ILE A 225 -15.17 7.76 -3.09
C ILE A 225 -16.60 8.24 -2.81
N ASN A 226 -17.02 9.38 -3.36
CA ASN A 226 -18.38 9.90 -3.18
C ASN A 226 -19.45 8.98 -3.81
N ALA A 227 -19.10 8.30 -4.91
CA ALA A 227 -19.99 7.37 -5.59
C ALA A 227 -20.13 6.01 -4.86
N GLU A 228 -19.15 5.62 -4.05
CA GLU A 228 -19.10 4.32 -3.37
C GLU A 228 -20.24 4.14 -2.36
N LYS A 229 -20.72 2.90 -2.20
CA LYS A 229 -21.91 2.57 -1.39
C LYS A 229 -21.74 1.35 -0.48
N VAL A 230 -20.66 0.58 -0.63
CA VAL A 230 -20.43 -0.67 0.11
C VAL A 230 -19.37 -0.50 1.19
N LYS A 231 -18.10 -0.33 0.81
CA LYS A 231 -16.98 -0.04 1.73
C LYS A 231 -15.75 0.44 0.95
N LEU A 232 -14.78 1.01 1.67
CA LEU A 232 -13.45 1.35 1.16
C LEU A 232 -12.35 0.68 1.98
N ASP A 233 -11.41 0.05 1.28
CA ASP A 233 -10.12 -0.34 1.82
C ASP A 233 -9.04 0.48 1.11
N ILE A 234 -8.16 1.12 1.88
CA ILE A 234 -7.23 2.12 1.33
C ILE A 234 -5.81 1.80 1.81
N ASP A 235 -4.89 1.72 0.88
CA ASP A 235 -3.47 1.63 1.14
C ASP A 235 -2.78 2.86 0.56
N MET A 236 -2.13 3.65 1.42
CA MET A 236 -1.52 4.90 0.98
C MET A 236 -0.24 5.20 1.73
N PHE A 237 0.85 5.32 0.96
CA PHE A 237 2.14 5.76 1.48
C PHE A 237 2.10 7.18 2.07
N ARG A 238 1.54 8.16 1.34
CA ARG A 238 1.60 9.59 1.73
C ARG A 238 0.29 10.35 1.48
N ILE A 239 -0.11 11.18 2.44
CA ILE A 239 -1.37 11.93 2.49
C ILE A 239 -1.14 13.40 2.92
N THR A 240 -0.76 14.26 1.99
CA THR A 240 -0.63 15.70 2.28
C THR A 240 -1.80 16.54 1.78
N ASN A 241 -2.70 15.98 0.96
CA ASN A 241 -3.85 16.70 0.40
C ASN A 241 -5.08 16.63 1.32
N ALA A 242 -5.55 17.80 1.77
CA ALA A 242 -6.71 17.90 2.64
C ALA A 242 -8.04 17.57 1.95
N ALA A 243 -8.23 17.88 0.66
CA ALA A 243 -9.52 17.72 -0.02
C ALA A 243 -9.94 16.25 -0.16
N ILE A 244 -9.02 15.36 -0.53
CA ILE A 244 -9.30 13.92 -0.57
C ILE A 244 -9.47 13.32 0.84
N THR A 245 -8.77 13.88 1.83
CA THR A 245 -8.94 13.54 3.24
C THR A 245 -10.36 13.92 3.70
N ASP A 246 -10.83 15.13 3.40
CA ASP A 246 -12.17 15.63 3.73
C ASP A 246 -13.25 14.78 3.06
N THR A 247 -13.04 14.43 1.80
CA THR A 247 -13.94 13.55 1.03
C THR A 247 -14.05 12.18 1.71
N THR A 248 -12.92 11.60 2.13
CA THR A 248 -12.87 10.30 2.83
C THR A 248 -13.55 10.38 4.21
N ILE A 249 -13.29 11.43 4.98
CA ILE A 249 -13.92 11.68 6.28
C ILE A 249 -15.44 11.85 6.13
N SER A 250 -15.90 12.60 5.12
CA SER A 250 -17.32 12.78 4.82
C SER A 250 -17.99 11.46 4.44
N ALA A 251 -17.36 10.65 3.58
CA ALA A 251 -17.85 9.32 3.22
C ALA A 251 -18.06 8.43 4.46
N PHE A 252 -17.12 8.46 5.42
CA PHE A 252 -17.25 7.71 6.66
C PHE A 252 -18.31 8.29 7.62
N THR A 253 -18.22 9.58 7.92
CA THR A 253 -18.97 10.21 9.02
C THR A 253 -20.38 10.63 8.66
N ILE A 254 -20.60 11.09 7.42
CA ILE A 254 -21.89 11.60 6.95
C ILE A 254 -22.64 10.50 6.18
N HIS A 255 -21.93 9.78 5.32
CA HIS A 255 -22.54 8.76 4.47
C HIS A 255 -22.53 7.35 5.07
N GLY A 256 -21.89 7.17 6.24
CA GLY A 256 -21.87 5.89 6.95
C GLY A 256 -21.12 4.77 6.22
N LEU A 257 -20.26 5.12 5.25
CA LEU A 257 -19.50 4.15 4.48
C LEU A 257 -18.44 3.52 5.38
N PRO A 258 -18.39 2.18 5.53
CA PRO A 258 -17.28 1.52 6.21
C PRO A 258 -15.97 1.82 5.48
N ILE A 259 -14.99 2.38 6.18
CA ILE A 259 -13.65 2.67 5.65
C ILE A 259 -12.63 2.10 6.61
N ARG A 260 -11.55 1.52 6.10
CA ARG A 260 -10.33 1.22 6.86
C ARG A 260 -9.09 1.45 6.00
N MET A 261 -7.97 1.79 6.63
CA MET A 261 -6.81 2.27 5.90
C MET A 261 -5.47 1.88 6.51
N ILE A 262 -4.52 1.51 5.66
CA ILE A 262 -3.11 1.30 6.00
C ILE A 262 -2.34 2.56 5.58
N VAL A 263 -1.54 3.11 6.49
CA VAL A 263 -0.66 4.26 6.24
C VAL A 263 0.77 3.90 6.61
N ASP A 264 1.75 4.59 6.02
CA ASP A 264 3.15 4.30 6.31
C ASP A 264 3.66 5.03 7.55
N SER A 265 4.45 4.32 8.35
CA SER A 265 4.99 4.88 9.60
C SER A 265 6.12 5.88 9.39
N SER A 266 6.86 5.79 8.28
CA SER A 266 7.97 6.70 7.97
C SER A 266 7.49 8.07 7.51
N GLU A 267 6.28 8.15 6.91
CA GLU A 267 5.69 9.40 6.45
C GLU A 267 5.00 10.19 7.56
N TYR A 268 4.35 9.51 8.51
CA TYR A 268 3.60 10.15 9.60
C TYR A 268 4.42 11.14 10.44
N ARG A 269 5.74 10.95 10.56
CA ARG A 269 6.65 11.87 11.27
C ARG A 269 7.81 12.33 10.41
N ASN A 270 7.59 12.44 9.11
CA ASN A 270 8.57 12.96 8.18
C ASN A 270 8.62 14.51 8.26
N PRO A 271 9.76 15.12 8.67
CA PRO A 271 9.84 16.56 8.88
C PRO A 271 9.74 17.36 7.57
N ALA A 272 10.00 16.72 6.43
CA ALA A 272 9.79 17.33 5.12
C ALA A 272 8.31 17.32 4.70
N ARG A 273 7.41 16.66 5.45
CA ARG A 273 6.02 16.37 5.05
C ARG A 273 5.06 16.45 6.24
N VAL A 274 5.13 17.54 7.00
CA VAL A 274 4.31 17.75 8.22
C VAL A 274 2.79 17.61 8.02
N TRP A 275 2.31 17.80 6.79
CA TRP A 275 0.91 17.62 6.39
C TRP A 275 0.42 16.18 6.41
N ASP A 276 1.33 15.21 6.35
CA ASP A 276 0.99 13.80 6.46
C ASP A 276 0.39 13.51 7.84
N SER A 277 1.11 13.89 8.91
CA SER A 277 0.62 13.79 10.29
C SER A 277 -0.70 14.51 10.48
N TYR A 278 -0.89 15.68 9.86
CA TYR A 278 -2.13 16.46 9.96
C TYR A 278 -3.32 15.67 9.42
N ASN A 279 -3.22 15.11 8.22
CA ASN A 279 -4.33 14.39 7.60
C ASN A 279 -4.55 13.01 8.24
N VAL A 280 -3.48 12.28 8.57
CA VAL A 280 -3.57 10.98 9.27
C VAL A 280 -4.26 11.13 10.63
N ASP A 281 -3.89 12.15 11.41
CA ASP A 281 -4.55 12.46 12.68
C ASP A 281 -6.04 12.82 12.49
N ARG A 282 -6.39 13.55 11.42
CA ARG A 282 -7.78 13.87 11.10
C ARG A 282 -8.59 12.63 10.72
N LEU A 283 -8.04 11.73 9.91
CA LEU A 283 -8.67 10.45 9.57
C LEU A 283 -8.89 9.61 10.84
N PHE A 284 -7.88 9.55 11.71
CA PHE A 284 -7.95 8.88 13.00
C PHE A 284 -9.06 9.45 13.90
N MET A 285 -9.11 10.78 14.06
CA MET A 285 -10.14 11.45 14.86
C MET A 285 -11.53 11.38 14.23
N ALA A 286 -11.60 11.30 12.90
CA ALA A 286 -12.82 11.03 12.16
C ALA A 286 -13.34 9.60 12.39
N GLY A 287 -12.64 8.77 13.13
CA GLY A 287 -13.11 7.45 13.54
C GLY A 287 -12.74 6.35 12.55
N ILE A 288 -11.92 6.64 11.54
CA ILE A 288 -11.50 5.65 10.55
C ILE A 288 -10.45 4.75 11.21
N PRO A 289 -10.62 3.41 11.20
CA PRO A 289 -9.59 2.47 11.61
C PRO A 289 -8.33 2.60 10.75
N LEU A 290 -7.20 2.81 11.41
CA LEU A 290 -5.89 2.94 10.77
C LEU A 290 -4.90 1.88 11.27
N LYS A 291 -4.08 1.36 10.35
CA LYS A 291 -2.91 0.52 10.67
C LYS A 291 -1.64 1.13 10.10
N ILE A 292 -0.52 0.81 10.74
CA ILE A 292 0.84 1.18 10.31
C ILE A 292 1.77 -0.02 10.36
N THR A 293 2.85 0.06 9.60
CA THR A 293 3.88 -0.97 9.52
C THR A 293 4.48 -1.30 10.90
N LYS A 294 4.76 -2.59 11.09
CA LYS A 294 5.51 -3.20 12.21
C LYS A 294 6.75 -3.94 11.71
N HIS A 295 6.78 -4.38 10.44
CA HIS A 295 8.00 -4.81 9.76
C HIS A 295 8.98 -3.63 9.60
N GLN A 296 10.23 -3.91 9.23
CA GLN A 296 11.33 -2.93 9.17
C GLN A 296 11.38 -2.13 7.86
N GLY A 297 10.61 -2.53 6.85
CA GLY A 297 10.50 -1.80 5.59
C GLY A 297 9.35 -0.80 5.59
N GLN A 298 8.88 -0.44 4.40
CA GLN A 298 7.86 0.59 4.20
C GLN A 298 6.59 0.00 3.61
N ASN A 299 5.46 0.64 3.93
CA ASN A 299 4.25 0.47 3.16
C ASN A 299 4.24 1.48 2.02
N HIS A 300 4.75 1.11 0.84
CA HIS A 300 4.86 2.04 -0.28
C HIS A 300 3.70 1.92 -1.28
N GLU A 301 2.76 0.99 -1.10
CA GLU A 301 1.64 0.84 -2.03
C GLU A 301 0.72 2.09 -2.07
N LYS A 302 0.09 2.31 -3.24
CA LYS A 302 -0.99 3.29 -3.42
C LYS A 302 -2.15 2.57 -4.09
N SER A 303 -3.11 2.14 -3.29
CA SER A 303 -4.32 1.48 -3.77
C SER A 303 -5.58 1.93 -3.03
N LEU A 304 -6.69 2.02 -3.76
CA LEU A 304 -8.01 2.35 -3.24
C LEU A 304 -9.02 1.35 -3.80
N LEU A 305 -9.58 0.51 -2.92
CA LEU A 305 -10.50 -0.56 -3.28
C LEU A 305 -11.94 -0.10 -3.02
N LEU A 306 -12.75 -0.12 -4.08
CA LEU A 306 -14.14 0.34 -4.09
C LEU A 306 -15.05 -0.84 -4.42
N TYR A 307 -15.70 -1.37 -3.40
CA TYR A 307 -16.37 -2.68 -3.49
C TYR A 307 -17.70 -2.62 -4.25
N GLY A 308 -18.50 -1.58 -4.04
CA GLY A 308 -19.76 -1.38 -4.75
C GLY A 308 -19.56 -1.05 -6.23
N GLN A 309 -18.39 -0.51 -6.57
CA GLN A 309 -17.97 -0.24 -7.95
C GLN A 309 -17.17 -1.39 -8.56
N ALA A 310 -16.83 -2.42 -7.79
CA ALA A 310 -15.96 -3.52 -8.21
C ALA A 310 -14.65 -3.04 -8.87
N MET A 311 -14.02 -2.02 -8.28
CA MET A 311 -12.86 -1.31 -8.83
C MET A 311 -11.72 -1.22 -7.82
N THR A 312 -10.48 -1.29 -8.31
CA THR A 312 -9.30 -0.86 -7.54
C THR A 312 -8.60 0.23 -8.30
N ILE A 313 -8.43 1.38 -7.69
CA ILE A 313 -7.55 2.43 -8.22
C ILE A 313 -6.14 2.10 -7.76
N PHE A 314 -5.21 1.96 -8.70
CA PHE A 314 -3.83 1.53 -8.44
C PHE A 314 -2.86 2.34 -9.30
N GLY A 315 -1.69 2.70 -8.75
CA GLY A 315 -0.68 3.40 -9.53
C GLY A 315 0.44 4.00 -8.71
N SER A 316 1.05 5.05 -9.25
CA SER A 316 2.19 5.73 -8.63
C SER A 316 1.78 6.93 -7.77
N SER A 317 0.54 7.41 -7.86
CA SER A 317 0.12 8.67 -7.23
C SER A 317 -0.20 8.55 -5.74
N ASN A 318 0.48 9.37 -4.95
CA ASN A 318 0.14 9.60 -3.55
C ASN A 318 -1.06 10.56 -3.44
N TRP A 319 -1.68 10.63 -2.26
CA TRP A 319 -2.71 11.64 -1.94
C TRP A 319 -2.06 13.00 -1.65
N THR A 320 -1.44 13.59 -2.68
CA THR A 320 -0.71 14.86 -2.58
C THR A 320 -1.02 15.78 -3.76
N THR A 321 -1.01 17.08 -3.51
CA THR A 321 -1.19 18.09 -4.57
C THR A 321 -0.14 17.95 -5.70
N PRO A 322 1.16 17.68 -5.40
CA PRO A 322 2.14 17.41 -6.45
C PRO A 322 1.79 16.22 -7.35
N SER A 323 1.42 15.07 -6.76
CA SER A 323 1.00 13.89 -7.53
C SER A 323 -0.22 14.19 -8.40
N PHE A 324 -1.14 15.05 -7.96
CA PHE A 324 -2.36 15.33 -8.72
C PHE A 324 -2.12 16.22 -9.95
N ASN A 325 -1.10 17.09 -9.90
CA ASN A 325 -1.05 18.26 -10.77
C ASN A 325 0.25 18.47 -11.54
N ILE A 326 1.41 18.06 -11.00
CA ILE A 326 2.72 18.46 -11.57
C ILE A 326 3.71 17.30 -11.74
N GLN A 327 3.54 16.20 -11.03
CA GLN A 327 4.41 15.02 -11.17
C GLN A 327 3.95 14.17 -12.36
N GLN A 328 4.91 13.48 -12.98
CA GLN A 328 4.59 12.49 -14.00
C GLN A 328 4.21 11.19 -13.33
N GLU A 329 2.91 10.90 -13.34
CA GLU A 329 2.32 9.74 -12.68
C GLU A 329 1.57 8.87 -13.67
N HIS A 330 1.35 7.60 -13.32
CA HIS A 330 0.41 6.74 -14.01
C HIS A 330 -0.52 6.08 -12.98
N ASN A 331 -1.81 6.04 -13.28
CA ASN A 331 -2.81 5.36 -12.46
C ASN A 331 -3.76 4.58 -13.35
N TYR A 332 -4.32 3.52 -12.80
CA TYR A 332 -5.23 2.61 -13.47
C TYR A 332 -6.52 2.48 -12.64
N PHE A 333 -7.65 2.55 -13.32
CA PHE A 333 -9.01 2.54 -12.78
C PHE A 333 -9.85 1.41 -13.43
N PRO A 334 -9.45 0.13 -13.31
CA PRO A 334 -10.18 -0.99 -13.89
C PRO A 334 -11.58 -1.12 -13.27
N CYS A 335 -12.64 -1.02 -14.07
CA CYS A 335 -13.99 -1.43 -13.68
C CYS A 335 -14.23 -2.90 -14.09
N SER A 336 -15.21 -3.59 -13.47
CA SER A 336 -15.70 -4.89 -13.95
C SER A 336 -17.14 -4.77 -14.45
N ALA A 337 -17.43 -5.27 -15.66
CA ALA A 337 -18.79 -5.25 -16.21
C ALA A 337 -19.76 -6.23 -15.51
N GLN A 338 -19.30 -7.07 -14.60
CA GLN A 338 -20.11 -8.14 -14.01
C GLN A 338 -21.24 -7.65 -13.09
N LEU A 339 -21.31 -6.34 -12.79
CA LEU A 339 -22.41 -5.72 -12.05
C LEU A 339 -23.19 -4.61 -12.79
N ALA A 340 -22.87 -4.31 -14.05
CA ALA A 340 -23.69 -3.39 -14.86
C ALA A 340 -25.13 -3.92 -15.09
N ALA A 341 -25.38 -5.20 -14.77
CA ALA A 341 -26.69 -5.82 -14.80
C ALA A 341 -27.55 -5.60 -13.53
N TYR A 342 -27.00 -5.04 -12.43
CA TYR A 342 -27.69 -4.98 -11.12
C TYR A 342 -27.77 -3.60 -10.46
N THR A 343 -27.14 -2.56 -11.00
CA THR A 343 -27.22 -1.20 -10.46
C THR A 343 -27.56 -0.19 -11.54
N SER A 344 -28.66 0.55 -11.38
CA SER A 344 -29.10 1.58 -12.34
C SER A 344 -28.24 2.86 -12.33
N LYS A 345 -26.95 2.78 -12.00
CA LYS A 345 -25.94 3.84 -12.12
C LYS A 345 -24.63 3.24 -12.63
N ALA A 346 -24.14 3.77 -13.76
CA ALA A 346 -23.04 3.23 -14.54
C ALA A 346 -21.66 3.48 -13.91
N CYS A 347 -20.72 2.53 -14.09
CA CYS A 347 -19.29 2.85 -14.16
C CYS A 347 -19.13 3.96 -15.22
N PHE A 348 -18.57 5.12 -14.84
CA PHE A 348 -18.35 6.22 -15.79
C PHE A 348 -17.48 5.80 -16.99
N TYR A 349 -16.67 4.74 -16.83
CA TYR A 349 -15.80 4.16 -17.84
C TYR A 349 -15.76 2.64 -17.61
N ALA A 350 -16.45 1.86 -18.44
CA ALA A 350 -16.55 0.41 -18.24
C ALA A 350 -15.54 -0.33 -19.14
N SER A 351 -14.50 -0.95 -18.56
CA SER A 351 -13.86 -2.12 -19.17
C SER A 351 -14.55 -3.39 -18.66
N PRO A 352 -14.94 -4.32 -19.55
CA PRO A 352 -15.68 -5.51 -19.15
C PRO A 352 -14.86 -6.71 -18.63
N GLN A 353 -13.55 -6.59 -18.35
CA GLN A 353 -12.68 -7.78 -18.45
C GLN A 353 -11.88 -8.24 -17.21
N LYS A 354 -11.80 -7.50 -16.08
CA LYS A 354 -10.85 -7.85 -14.99
C LYS A 354 -11.45 -7.96 -13.56
N PRO A 355 -12.48 -8.80 -13.33
CA PRO A 355 -13.04 -8.98 -11.97
C PRO A 355 -12.02 -9.54 -10.96
N TRP A 356 -10.98 -10.21 -11.44
CA TRP A 356 -9.90 -10.74 -10.61
C TRP A 356 -9.00 -9.64 -10.00
N PHE A 357 -8.96 -8.44 -10.59
CA PHE A 357 -8.03 -7.38 -10.20
C PHE A 357 -8.35 -6.86 -8.79
N LEU A 358 -9.62 -6.47 -8.55
CA LEU A 358 -10.08 -6.11 -7.20
C LEU A 358 -9.89 -7.26 -6.22
N GLN A 359 -10.23 -8.48 -6.63
CA GLN A 359 -10.10 -9.65 -5.74
C GLN A 359 -8.66 -9.89 -5.31
N TRP A 360 -7.68 -9.66 -6.19
CA TRP A 360 -6.26 -9.79 -5.87
C TRP A 360 -5.83 -8.76 -4.82
N PHE A 361 -6.15 -7.48 -5.02
CA PHE A 361 -5.82 -6.42 -4.07
C PHE A 361 -6.57 -6.62 -2.74
N GLN A 362 -7.82 -7.08 -2.78
CA GLN A 362 -8.57 -7.44 -1.58
C GLN A 362 -7.82 -8.51 -0.79
N ASN A 363 -7.32 -9.57 -1.44
CA ASN A 363 -6.59 -10.63 -0.74
C ASN A 363 -5.33 -10.08 -0.04
N GLN A 364 -4.58 -9.19 -0.72
CA GLN A 364 -3.38 -8.59 -0.12
C GLN A 364 -3.72 -7.63 1.01
N PHE A 365 -4.73 -6.80 0.82
CA PHE A 365 -5.20 -5.90 1.87
C PHE A 365 -5.66 -6.68 3.09
N GLU A 366 -6.47 -7.74 2.94
CA GLU A 366 -6.94 -8.56 4.07
C GLU A 366 -5.79 -9.28 4.76
N ARG A 367 -4.80 -9.80 4.02
CA ARG A 367 -3.60 -10.42 4.60
C ARG A 367 -2.86 -9.43 5.50
N ARG A 368 -2.52 -8.25 4.97
CA ARG A 368 -1.80 -7.19 5.70
C ARG A 368 -2.63 -6.64 6.85
N TRP A 369 -3.91 -6.37 6.61
CA TRP A 369 -4.84 -5.86 7.60
C TRP A 369 -5.03 -6.83 8.76
N ASN A 370 -4.97 -8.15 8.56
CA ASN A 370 -5.13 -9.13 9.63
C ASN A 370 -3.80 -9.61 10.23
N SER A 371 -2.67 -9.27 9.62
CA SER A 371 -1.34 -9.63 10.11
C SER A 371 -1.02 -8.96 11.45
N LYS A 372 -0.69 -9.78 12.46
CA LYS A 372 -0.23 -9.34 13.80
C LYS A 372 1.29 -9.15 13.87
N THR A 373 2.02 -9.67 12.88
CA THR A 373 3.48 -9.62 12.77
C THR A 373 3.93 -8.47 11.90
N GLU A 374 3.20 -8.16 10.84
CA GLU A 374 3.60 -7.15 9.85
C GLU A 374 3.01 -5.77 10.15
N TYR A 375 1.83 -5.70 10.77
CA TYR A 375 1.12 -4.45 11.02
C TYR A 375 0.64 -4.32 12.46
N LYS A 376 0.48 -3.08 12.91
CA LYS A 376 -0.11 -2.72 14.20
C LYS A 376 -1.14 -1.61 14.03
N ALA A 377 -2.05 -1.49 15.00
CA ALA A 377 -2.95 -0.35 15.05
C ALA A 377 -2.15 0.95 15.10
N PHE A 378 -2.59 1.95 14.34
CA PHE A 378 -2.04 3.30 14.42
C PHE A 378 -2.33 3.89 15.81
N VAL A 379 -1.31 4.54 16.38
CA VAL A 379 -1.42 5.31 17.62
C VAL A 379 -0.86 6.69 17.32
N PRO A 380 -1.66 7.76 17.46
CA PRO A 380 -1.15 9.11 17.22
C PRO A 380 -0.07 9.48 18.23
N LEU A 381 0.85 10.36 17.83
CA LEU A 381 1.95 10.83 18.67
C LEU A 381 1.76 12.30 19.04
N GLY A 382 2.30 12.73 20.18
CA GLY A 382 2.18 14.12 20.65
C GLY A 382 2.93 15.13 19.77
N PRO A 383 2.64 16.44 19.90
CA PRO A 383 3.41 17.48 19.25
C PRO A 383 4.74 17.71 20.01
N GLY A 384 5.66 18.43 19.38
CA GLY A 384 6.81 19.01 20.07
C GLY A 384 6.40 20.15 21.01
N VAL A 385 7.28 20.44 21.98
CA VAL A 385 7.10 21.58 22.89
C VAL A 385 7.28 22.89 22.10
N PRO A 386 6.38 23.89 22.23
CA PRO A 386 6.50 25.15 21.51
C PRO A 386 7.68 26.01 22.03
N GLY A 387 8.37 26.69 21.11
CA GLY A 387 9.51 27.56 21.39
C GLY A 387 9.14 29.05 21.24
N TYR A 388 9.37 29.88 22.26
CA TYR A 388 8.86 31.26 22.25
C TYR A 388 9.87 32.25 21.67
N LYS A 389 9.37 33.28 20.98
CA LYS A 389 10.19 34.32 20.34
C LYS A 389 9.89 35.71 20.90
N ASN A 390 8.62 36.07 21.02
CA ASN A 390 8.21 37.42 21.43
C ASN A 390 6.92 37.38 22.27
N PRO A 391 6.78 38.25 23.29
CA PRO A 391 7.84 39.09 23.89
C PRO A 391 8.90 38.23 24.58
N VAL A 392 10.15 38.71 24.60
CA VAL A 392 11.24 38.02 25.32
C VAL A 392 10.86 37.85 26.79
N ASN A 393 11.17 36.69 27.37
CA ASN A 393 10.85 36.41 28.76
C ASN A 393 11.45 37.46 29.70
N GLY A 394 10.60 38.06 30.54
CA GLY A 394 10.98 39.11 31.49
C GLY A 394 11.10 40.51 30.88
N ALA A 395 10.71 40.72 29.61
CA ALA A 395 10.78 42.03 28.97
C ALA A 395 9.99 43.09 29.76
N THR A 396 10.52 44.31 29.85
CA THR A 396 9.89 45.46 30.50
C THR A 396 9.55 46.53 29.47
N SER A 397 8.68 47.47 29.83
CA SER A 397 8.30 48.60 28.98
C SER A 397 7.69 48.20 27.64
N THR A 398 6.97 47.07 27.60
CA THR A 398 6.30 46.62 26.36
C THR A 398 5.05 47.45 26.07
N SER A 399 4.63 47.47 24.81
CA SER A 399 3.35 48.05 24.39
C SER A 399 2.16 47.41 25.15
N THR A 400 1.05 48.16 25.31
CA THR A 400 -0.23 47.66 25.82
C THR A 400 -1.03 46.87 24.78
N SER A 401 -0.47 46.72 23.58
CA SER A 401 -0.87 45.74 22.57
C SER A 401 0.36 44.97 22.13
N VAL A 402 0.34 43.65 22.30
CA VAL A 402 1.48 42.76 22.08
C VAL A 402 1.07 41.62 21.16
N THR A 403 1.93 41.27 20.22
CA THR A 403 1.81 40.02 19.45
C THR A 403 2.68 38.97 20.11
N LEU A 404 2.06 37.93 20.65
CA LEU A 404 2.75 36.72 21.08
C LEU A 404 3.25 36.00 19.83
N ILE A 405 4.51 35.60 19.82
CA ILE A 405 5.14 34.89 18.71
C ILE A 405 5.84 33.65 19.25
N TRP A 406 5.51 32.48 18.70
CA TRP A 406 6.13 31.20 19.03
C TRP A 406 6.35 30.36 17.78
N GLU A 407 7.23 29.38 17.88
CA GLU A 407 7.29 28.24 16.97
C GLU A 407 6.41 27.16 17.58
N GLY A 408 5.46 26.62 16.83
CA GLY A 408 4.51 25.61 17.31
C GLY A 408 5.13 24.34 17.88
N GLY A 409 6.39 24.07 17.52
CA GLY A 409 7.05 22.78 17.69
C GLY A 409 6.67 21.82 16.55
N PRO A 410 7.48 20.78 16.28
CA PRO A 410 7.13 19.78 15.27
C PRO A 410 5.73 19.19 15.51
N TRP A 411 4.97 18.97 14.44
CA TRP A 411 3.67 18.26 14.46
C TRP A 411 2.52 18.97 15.20
N ALA A 412 2.72 20.20 15.67
CA ALA A 412 1.62 21.00 16.20
C ALA A 412 0.85 21.63 15.03
N GLN A 413 -0.49 21.57 15.09
CA GLN A 413 -1.37 22.21 14.10
C GLN A 413 -2.48 23.06 14.74
N GLN A 414 -2.62 22.99 16.07
CA GLN A 414 -3.56 23.79 16.85
C GLN A 414 -2.93 24.21 18.19
N TYR A 415 -3.41 25.31 18.76
CA TYR A 415 -2.83 25.89 19.97
C TYR A 415 -3.89 26.35 20.97
N ASP A 416 -3.67 26.05 22.25
CA ASP A 416 -4.35 26.72 23.35
C ASP A 416 -3.46 27.83 23.89
N ILE A 417 -4.02 29.04 24.00
CA ILE A 417 -3.32 30.23 24.48
C ILE A 417 -3.81 30.56 25.89
N TYR A 418 -2.88 30.55 26.82
CA TYR A 418 -3.07 30.97 28.20
C TYR A 418 -2.42 32.33 28.38
N PHE A 419 -3.15 33.29 28.96
CA PHE A 419 -2.68 34.66 29.14
C PHE A 419 -3.39 35.35 30.32
N GLY A 420 -2.64 36.05 31.16
CA GLY A 420 -3.19 36.87 32.24
C GLY A 420 -2.15 37.27 33.28
N THR A 421 -2.57 37.88 34.38
CA THR A 421 -1.67 38.37 35.43
C THR A 421 -1.32 37.31 36.49
N ALA A 422 -2.13 36.24 36.59
CA ALA A 422 -1.92 35.13 37.52
C ALA A 422 -0.61 34.37 37.23
N SER A 423 0.00 33.79 38.28
CA SER A 423 1.20 32.97 38.16
C SER A 423 1.02 31.76 37.23
N ASN A 424 -0.16 31.14 37.27
CA ASN A 424 -0.67 30.22 36.25
C ASN A 424 -1.71 30.96 35.41
N PRO A 425 -1.37 31.44 34.20
CA PRO A 425 -2.28 32.25 33.41
C PRO A 425 -3.52 31.43 32.98
N PRO A 426 -4.72 32.03 32.93
CA PRO A 426 -5.95 31.35 32.49
C PRO A 426 -5.95 31.13 30.97
N LEU A 427 -6.72 30.14 30.51
CA LEU A 427 -6.98 29.90 29.08
C LEU A 427 -7.82 31.04 28.51
N ILE A 428 -7.34 31.70 27.46
CA ILE A 428 -8.06 32.80 26.80
C ILE A 428 -8.52 32.45 25.39
N ALA A 429 -7.87 31.49 24.72
CA ALA A 429 -8.26 31.00 23.40
C ALA A 429 -7.87 29.53 23.26
N SER A 430 -8.71 28.74 22.59
CA SER A 430 -8.52 27.30 22.44
C SER A 430 -8.64 26.86 21.00
N ASN A 431 -7.89 25.82 20.62
CA ASN A 431 -7.85 25.23 19.28
C ASN A 431 -7.60 26.28 18.19
N VAL A 432 -6.77 27.27 18.52
CA VAL A 432 -6.40 28.32 17.59
C VAL A 432 -5.52 27.71 16.51
N VAL A 433 -5.88 27.95 15.26
CA VAL A 433 -5.07 27.64 14.09
C VAL A 433 -4.46 28.96 13.63
N THR A 434 -3.14 29.02 13.58
CA THR A 434 -2.38 30.17 13.10
C THR A 434 -1.56 29.71 11.89
N GLY A 435 -1.43 30.56 10.88
CA GLY A 435 -0.91 30.17 9.56
C GLY A 435 -1.93 29.33 8.76
N GLN A 436 -2.22 29.72 7.51
CA GLN A 436 -3.05 28.87 6.66
C GLN A 436 -2.24 27.65 6.18
N PRO A 437 -2.87 26.46 6.14
CA PRO A 437 -2.27 25.14 5.98
C PRO A 437 -1.87 24.74 4.54
N GLU A 438 -1.63 25.70 3.63
CA GLU A 438 -1.68 25.38 2.19
C GLU A 438 -0.32 25.16 1.50
N ASP A 439 0.82 25.32 2.18
CA ASP A 439 2.12 25.03 1.56
C ASP A 439 2.80 23.79 2.18
N PRO A 440 2.88 22.66 1.45
CA PRO A 440 3.65 21.48 1.86
C PRO A 440 5.17 21.63 1.77
N SER A 441 5.68 22.79 1.33
CA SER A 441 7.10 23.08 1.13
C SER A 441 7.63 24.29 1.90
N GLY A 442 6.77 25.02 2.61
CA GLY A 442 7.16 26.21 3.36
C GLY A 442 7.81 25.86 4.72
N PRO A 443 8.84 26.61 5.17
CA PRO A 443 9.32 26.49 6.55
C PRO A 443 8.18 26.83 7.51
N LEU A 444 8.16 26.20 8.69
CA LEU A 444 7.21 26.56 9.76
C LEU A 444 7.35 28.06 10.04
N THR A 445 6.37 28.85 9.60
CA THR A 445 6.33 30.27 9.93
C THR A 445 6.01 30.40 11.41
N PRO A 446 6.64 31.34 12.14
CA PRO A 446 6.29 31.58 13.53
C PRO A 446 4.80 31.90 13.66
N GLU A 447 4.18 31.21 14.59
CA GLU A 447 2.79 31.35 14.96
C GLU A 447 2.58 32.63 15.76
N THR A 448 1.42 33.27 15.59
CA THR A 448 1.16 34.57 16.23
C THR A 448 -0.22 34.68 16.84
N PHE A 449 -0.31 35.34 17.99
CA PHE A 449 -1.58 35.65 18.64
C PHE A 449 -1.51 37.04 19.26
N LYS A 450 -2.39 37.94 18.82
CA LYS A 450 -2.38 39.33 19.28
C LYS A 450 -3.23 39.49 20.54
N VAL A 451 -2.59 39.98 21.60
CA VAL A 451 -3.25 40.41 22.84
C VAL A 451 -3.28 41.93 22.95
N SER A 452 -4.38 42.45 23.46
CA SER A 452 -4.57 43.89 23.71
C SER A 452 -5.44 44.08 24.96
N GLY A 453 -5.73 45.32 25.31
CA GLY A 453 -6.47 45.64 26.53
C GLY A 453 -5.58 45.60 27.77
N LEU A 454 -4.26 45.66 27.59
CA LEU A 454 -3.32 45.48 28.69
C LEU A 454 -3.19 46.76 29.51
N THR A 455 -3.24 46.62 30.84
CA THR A 455 -3.06 47.72 31.78
C THR A 455 -1.60 48.19 31.76
N PRO A 456 -1.32 49.50 31.71
CA PRO A 456 0.04 50.05 31.83
C PRO A 456 0.74 49.62 33.13
N GLY A 457 2.08 49.49 33.10
CA GLY A 457 2.91 49.13 34.26
C GLY A 457 2.62 47.74 34.87
N THR A 458 1.92 46.87 34.17
CA THR A 458 1.41 45.59 34.70
C THR A 458 2.16 44.41 34.11
N THR A 459 2.52 43.44 34.95
CA THR A 459 3.15 42.19 34.52
C THR A 459 2.11 41.17 34.08
N TYR A 460 2.24 40.67 32.85
CA TYR A 460 1.46 39.59 32.28
C TYR A 460 2.30 38.33 32.12
N ARG A 461 1.64 37.18 32.20
CA ARG A 461 2.18 35.84 31.98
C ARG A 461 1.43 35.15 30.86
N TRP A 462 2.13 34.33 30.11
CA TRP A 462 1.55 33.59 29.00
C TRP A 462 2.20 32.22 28.81
N LYS A 463 1.41 31.30 28.26
CA LYS A 463 1.80 29.93 27.97
C LYS A 463 1.00 29.44 26.76
N ILE A 464 1.68 28.74 25.87
CA ILE A 464 1.11 28.03 24.73
C ILE A 464 1.12 26.53 25.04
N VAL A 465 0.00 25.87 24.78
CA VAL A 465 -0.09 24.41 24.72
C VAL A 465 -0.36 24.03 23.26
N SER A 466 0.63 23.42 22.62
CA SER A 466 0.53 22.90 21.27
C SER A 466 -0.32 21.63 21.24
N LYS A 467 -1.07 21.42 20.16
CA LYS A 467 -1.90 20.25 19.92
C LYS A 467 -1.67 19.67 18.52
N THR A 468 -1.69 18.35 18.41
CA THR A 468 -1.88 17.71 17.11
C THR A 468 -3.36 17.66 16.74
N MET A 469 -3.68 17.34 15.49
CA MET A 469 -5.07 17.09 15.08
C MET A 469 -5.71 15.89 15.79
N ALA A 470 -4.92 15.03 16.46
CA ALA A 470 -5.40 13.97 17.34
C ALA A 470 -5.61 14.40 18.80
N ASN A 471 -5.64 15.72 19.07
CA ASN A 471 -5.81 16.31 20.41
C ASN A 471 -4.74 15.94 21.45
N LEU A 472 -3.61 15.39 21.02
CA LEU A 472 -2.45 15.19 21.91
C LEU A 472 -1.73 16.52 22.11
N THR A 473 -1.21 16.76 23.31
CA THR A 473 -0.73 18.09 23.70
C THR A 473 0.71 18.12 24.20
N ALA A 474 1.37 19.26 24.04
CA ALA A 474 2.65 19.57 24.66
C ALA A 474 2.63 21.01 25.18
N ALA A 475 2.91 21.20 26.47
CA ALA A 475 2.89 22.51 27.11
C ALA A 475 4.27 23.18 27.05
N GLY A 476 4.32 24.43 26.60
CA GLY A 476 5.51 25.26 26.72
C GLY A 476 5.70 25.85 28.13
N PRO A 477 6.82 26.53 28.36
CA PRO A 477 7.09 27.22 29.62
C PRO A 477 6.14 28.41 29.83
N ILE A 478 6.03 28.91 31.06
CA ILE A 478 5.34 30.19 31.31
C ILE A 478 6.36 31.32 31.12
N TRP A 479 6.11 32.22 30.17
CA TRP A 479 6.87 33.46 29.99
C TRP A 479 6.12 34.65 30.55
N SER A 480 6.84 35.73 30.86
CA SER A 480 6.27 36.97 31.37
C SER A 480 6.82 38.21 30.69
N PHE A 481 6.09 39.31 30.77
CA PHE A 481 6.56 40.65 30.38
C PHE A 481 5.77 41.72 31.14
N THR A 482 6.29 42.95 31.18
CA THR A 482 5.69 44.10 31.87
C THR A 482 5.47 45.26 30.90
N THR A 483 4.24 45.77 30.84
CA THR A 483 3.87 46.91 30.00
C THR A 483 4.52 48.21 30.47
N ALA A 484 4.72 49.16 29.55
CA ALA A 484 5.19 50.50 29.89
C ALA A 484 4.20 51.23 30.81
N ALA A 485 4.70 52.08 31.70
CA ALA A 485 3.87 52.96 32.51
C ALA A 485 3.32 54.12 31.65
N SER A 486 2.06 54.51 31.86
CA SER A 486 1.48 55.70 31.24
C SER A 486 0.53 56.42 32.20
N THR A 487 0.31 57.70 31.97
CA THR A 487 -0.65 58.53 32.71
C THR A 487 -2.09 58.29 32.24
N PRO A 488 -3.09 58.24 33.14
CA PRO A 488 -4.50 58.03 32.77
C PRO A 488 -5.07 59.24 32.02
N GLY A 489 -5.75 59.04 30.89
CA GLY A 489 -6.63 60.03 30.28
C GLY A 489 -8.12 59.69 30.48
N THR A 490 -8.99 60.58 29.99
CA THR A 490 -10.45 60.51 30.19
C THR A 490 -11.06 59.42 29.28
N GLY A 491 -11.37 58.27 29.88
CA GLY A 491 -11.70 56.99 29.23
C GLY A 491 -12.85 57.00 28.22
N ALA A 492 -12.68 56.20 27.15
CA ALA A 492 -13.80 55.71 26.34
C ALA A 492 -14.78 54.91 27.23
N MET A 493 -16.06 54.85 26.87
CA MET A 493 -17.05 54.02 27.55
C MET A 493 -17.65 53.01 26.56
N VAL A 494 -17.88 51.78 27.00
CA VAL A 494 -18.61 50.75 26.24
C VAL A 494 -19.94 50.51 26.95
N SER A 495 -21.06 50.66 26.24
CA SER A 495 -22.41 50.56 26.80
C SER A 495 -23.14 49.29 26.38
N SER A 496 -22.94 48.80 25.15
CA SER A 496 -23.57 47.57 24.67
C SER A 496 -22.81 46.92 23.51
N ILE A 497 -23.13 45.66 23.24
CA ILE A 497 -22.64 44.88 22.10
C ILE A 497 -23.77 44.01 21.55
N THR A 498 -23.87 43.89 20.21
CA THR A 498 -24.84 43.03 19.52
C THR A 498 -24.18 42.33 18.33
N PRO A 499 -24.35 41.00 18.16
CA PRO A 499 -24.94 40.06 19.11
C PRO A 499 -24.07 39.89 20.38
N THR A 500 -24.65 39.33 21.45
CA THR A 500 -23.97 39.09 22.75
C THR A 500 -23.37 37.67 22.87
N SER A 501 -23.41 36.87 21.80
CA SER A 501 -22.84 35.52 21.77
C SER A 501 -22.38 35.09 20.38
N GLY A 502 -21.45 34.15 20.32
CA GLY A 502 -20.91 33.56 19.09
C GLY A 502 -20.07 32.31 19.37
N PRO A 503 -19.63 31.57 18.33
CA PRO A 503 -18.79 30.39 18.51
C PRO A 503 -17.41 30.76 19.05
N SER A 504 -16.83 29.88 19.89
CA SER A 504 -15.47 30.01 20.43
C SER A 504 -14.36 30.07 19.38
N SER A 505 -14.62 29.64 18.13
CA SER A 505 -13.72 29.84 16.99
C SER A 505 -13.62 31.30 16.50
N GLY A 506 -14.47 32.21 16.99
CA GLY A 506 -14.53 33.60 16.53
C GLY A 506 -15.30 33.76 15.21
N GLY A 507 -15.13 34.91 14.55
CA GLY A 507 -15.72 35.20 13.24
C GLY A 507 -17.11 35.85 13.28
N THR A 508 -17.70 36.03 14.47
CA THR A 508 -18.97 36.76 14.61
C THR A 508 -18.74 38.24 14.38
N ALA A 509 -19.44 38.83 13.41
CA ALA A 509 -19.51 40.27 13.24
C ALA A 509 -20.36 40.89 14.36
N VAL A 510 -19.85 41.93 15.01
CA VAL A 510 -20.49 42.60 16.15
C VAL A 510 -20.52 44.11 15.95
N THR A 511 -21.53 44.74 16.53
CA THR A 511 -21.63 46.20 16.69
C THR A 511 -21.49 46.53 18.17
N ILE A 512 -20.57 47.41 18.51
CA ILE A 512 -20.27 47.87 19.87
C ILE A 512 -20.69 49.35 19.97
N THR A 513 -21.51 49.67 20.97
CA THR A 513 -21.95 51.04 21.25
C THR A 513 -21.25 51.57 22.50
N GLY A 514 -20.96 52.87 22.50
CA GLY A 514 -20.19 53.53 23.55
C GLY A 514 -20.20 55.05 23.46
N THR A 515 -19.27 55.70 24.16
CA THR A 515 -18.99 57.14 24.04
C THR A 515 -17.49 57.40 24.04
N ASN A 516 -17.08 58.54 23.48
CA ASN A 516 -15.68 58.98 23.39
C ASN A 516 -14.77 57.98 22.67
N VAL A 517 -15.28 57.24 21.69
CA VAL A 517 -14.47 56.37 20.83
C VAL A 517 -13.78 57.22 19.77
N ALA A 518 -12.46 57.07 19.65
CA ALA A 518 -11.66 57.80 18.66
C ALA A 518 -11.34 56.93 17.44
N ALA A 519 -11.14 57.57 16.27
CA ALA A 519 -10.69 56.88 15.07
C ALA A 519 -9.36 56.13 15.34
N GLY A 520 -9.28 54.88 14.88
CA GLY A 520 -8.13 54.01 15.14
C GLY A 520 -8.15 53.32 16.50
N ALA A 521 -9.28 53.32 17.23
CA ALA A 521 -9.45 52.49 18.42
C ALA A 521 -9.28 50.98 18.11
N THR A 522 -8.83 50.22 19.10
CA THR A 522 -8.74 48.76 19.06
C THR A 522 -9.76 48.13 20.00
N VAL A 523 -10.17 46.89 19.71
CA VAL A 523 -11.17 46.14 20.49
C VAL A 523 -10.57 44.81 20.92
N SER A 524 -10.83 44.42 22.17
CA SER A 524 -10.49 43.09 22.70
C SER A 524 -11.66 42.44 23.42
N PHE A 525 -11.69 41.11 23.39
CA PHE A 525 -12.61 40.24 24.12
C PHE A 525 -11.81 39.50 25.18
N GLY A 526 -11.97 39.91 26.44
CA GLY A 526 -10.97 39.64 27.48
C GLY A 526 -9.63 40.25 27.07
N PHE A 527 -8.66 39.41 26.70
CA PHE A 527 -7.37 39.84 26.15
C PHE A 527 -7.18 39.51 24.66
N ALA A 528 -8.10 38.76 24.05
CA ALA A 528 -8.02 38.38 22.64
C ALA A 528 -8.41 39.56 21.75
N THR A 529 -7.55 39.93 20.79
CA THR A 529 -7.76 41.13 19.95
C THR A 529 -8.73 40.85 18.80
N ALA A 530 -9.77 41.67 18.64
CA ALA A 530 -10.71 41.58 17.53
C ALA A 530 -10.08 42.00 16.19
N THR A 531 -10.65 41.51 15.08
CA THR A 531 -10.27 41.91 13.71
C THR A 531 -11.35 42.77 13.06
N ASN A 532 -11.06 43.33 11.88
CA ASN A 532 -11.99 44.19 11.12
C ASN A 532 -12.63 45.31 11.95
N VAL A 533 -11.85 45.95 12.82
CA VAL A 533 -12.33 47.03 13.68
C VAL A 533 -12.50 48.31 12.86
N VAL A 534 -13.73 48.79 12.76
CA VAL A 534 -14.07 50.05 12.08
C VAL A 534 -14.82 50.94 13.06
N VAL A 535 -14.25 52.13 13.33
CA VAL A 535 -14.92 53.17 14.11
C VAL A 535 -15.86 53.92 13.17
N VAL A 536 -17.17 53.69 13.31
CA VAL A 536 -18.20 54.29 12.46
C VAL A 536 -18.42 55.76 12.84
N ASN A 537 -18.42 56.05 14.14
CA ASN A 537 -18.46 57.41 14.71
C ASN A 537 -18.02 57.35 16.19
N SER A 538 -18.10 58.47 16.91
CA SER A 538 -17.65 58.57 18.32
C SER A 538 -18.41 57.69 19.33
N THR A 539 -19.45 57.00 18.89
CA THR A 539 -20.31 56.14 19.72
C THR A 539 -20.48 54.71 19.20
N THR A 540 -19.94 54.38 18.02
CA THR A 540 -20.22 53.10 17.34
C THR A 540 -18.97 52.51 16.70
N ILE A 541 -18.71 51.24 16.98
CA ILE A 541 -17.65 50.42 16.37
C ILE A 541 -18.28 49.16 15.77
N THR A 542 -17.85 48.76 14.58
CA THR A 542 -18.04 47.37 14.11
C THR A 542 -16.73 46.60 14.24
N ALA A 543 -16.81 45.32 14.61
CA ALA A 543 -15.65 44.45 14.76
C ALA A 543 -16.02 43.00 14.45
N THR A 544 -15.01 42.15 14.26
CA THR A 544 -15.15 40.70 14.16
C THR A 544 -14.51 40.04 15.38
N THR A 545 -15.28 39.20 16.08
CA THR A 545 -14.82 38.49 17.27
C THR A 545 -13.61 37.59 16.95
N PRO A 546 -12.60 37.56 17.82
CA PRO A 546 -11.47 36.64 17.68
C PRO A 546 -11.82 35.22 18.19
N PRO A 547 -10.98 34.21 17.91
CA PRO A 547 -11.01 32.96 18.67
C PRO A 547 -10.84 33.23 20.17
N HIS A 548 -11.66 32.59 20.99
CA HIS A 548 -11.66 32.76 22.45
C HIS A 548 -12.15 31.48 23.14
N ALA A 549 -11.67 31.22 24.35
CA ALA A 549 -12.12 30.09 25.17
C ALA A 549 -13.62 30.19 25.46
N GLY A 550 -14.30 29.05 25.63
CA GLY A 550 -15.72 29.04 25.97
C GLY A 550 -16.02 29.73 27.31
N GLY A 551 -17.12 30.47 27.37
CA GLY A 551 -17.57 31.23 28.54
C GLY A 551 -17.85 32.71 28.23
N THR A 552 -18.30 33.43 29.26
CA THR A 552 -18.61 34.87 29.17
C THR A 552 -17.36 35.70 29.49
N THR A 553 -17.08 36.72 28.69
CA THR A 553 -15.92 37.62 28.82
C THR A 553 -16.31 39.09 28.67
N GLY A 554 -15.45 40.00 29.14
CA GLY A 554 -15.61 41.44 28.96
C GLY A 554 -15.17 41.90 27.56
N VAL A 555 -15.64 43.08 27.14
CA VAL A 555 -15.22 43.73 25.89
C VAL A 555 -14.57 45.07 26.21
N THR A 556 -13.33 45.26 25.75
CA THR A 556 -12.53 46.46 26.01
C THR A 556 -12.22 47.20 24.71
N VAL A 557 -12.54 48.50 24.68
CA VAL A 557 -12.15 49.45 23.62
C VAL A 557 -10.96 50.28 24.12
N ILE A 558 -9.95 50.45 23.29
CA ILE A 558 -8.74 51.22 23.60
C ILE A 558 -8.53 52.27 22.50
N ASN A 559 -8.56 53.54 22.86
CA ASN A 559 -8.22 54.63 21.94
C ASN A 559 -6.70 54.73 21.75
N LYS A 560 -6.26 55.34 20.63
CA LYS A 560 -4.84 55.51 20.29
C LYS A 560 -4.03 56.25 21.39
N ALA A 561 -4.67 57.10 22.17
CA ALA A 561 -4.06 57.83 23.29
C ALA A 561 -3.82 56.96 24.55
N GLY A 562 -4.25 55.69 24.54
CA GLY A 562 -4.08 54.75 25.66
C GLY A 562 -5.31 54.64 26.58
N ASP A 563 -6.32 55.48 26.37
CA ASP A 563 -7.56 55.48 27.14
C ASP A 563 -8.42 54.25 26.85
N THR A 564 -9.00 53.65 27.91
CA THR A 564 -9.74 52.38 27.79
C THR A 564 -11.15 52.46 28.34
N GLY A 565 -12.09 51.77 27.70
CA GLY A 565 -13.43 51.49 28.21
C GLY A 565 -13.72 49.99 28.20
N THR A 566 -14.21 49.43 29.31
CA THR A 566 -14.52 47.99 29.40
C THR A 566 -15.97 47.78 29.83
N LEU A 567 -16.71 46.98 29.06
CA LEU A 567 -17.98 46.41 29.49
C LEU A 567 -17.72 44.99 30.00
N SER A 568 -17.86 44.76 31.30
CA SER A 568 -17.70 43.45 31.92
C SER A 568 -18.80 42.48 31.49
N SER A 569 -18.47 41.21 31.29
CA SER A 569 -19.42 40.14 30.95
C SER A 569 -20.30 40.43 29.71
N ALA A 570 -19.73 41.10 28.72
CA ALA A 570 -20.44 41.62 27.56
C ALA A 570 -20.75 40.57 26.48
N PHE A 571 -19.92 39.53 26.34
CA PHE A 571 -20.04 38.57 25.25
C PHE A 571 -19.79 37.13 25.71
N THR A 572 -20.62 36.19 25.25
CA THR A 572 -20.50 34.76 25.57
C THR A 572 -20.00 33.97 24.38
N PHE A 573 -18.79 33.42 24.50
CA PHE A 573 -18.26 32.44 23.55
C PHE A 573 -18.81 31.07 23.89
N ILE A 574 -19.55 30.49 22.94
CA ILE A 574 -20.12 29.17 23.10
C ILE A 574 -19.02 28.15 22.80
N ALA A 575 -18.55 27.47 23.85
CA ALA A 575 -17.67 26.32 23.69
C ALA A 575 -18.44 25.21 22.98
N PRO A 576 -17.83 24.47 22.03
CA PRO A 576 -18.42 23.22 21.58
C PRO A 576 -18.58 22.32 22.81
N VAL A 577 -19.80 21.82 23.05
CA VAL A 577 -20.07 20.91 24.17
C VAL A 577 -19.39 19.57 23.84
N VAL A 578 -18.23 19.31 24.45
CA VAL A 578 -17.46 18.08 24.19
C VAL A 578 -17.23 17.26 25.45
N SER A 579 -18.31 16.77 26.08
CA SER A 579 -18.25 15.45 26.69
C SER A 579 -18.45 14.46 25.56
N MET A 580 -17.36 14.10 24.89
CA MET A 580 -17.44 13.16 23.79
C MET A 580 -17.59 11.77 24.36
N ALA A 581 -18.72 11.14 24.06
CA ALA A 581 -18.90 9.72 24.29
C ALA A 581 -17.70 8.95 23.70
N PRO A 582 -17.34 7.80 24.29
CA PRO A 582 -16.46 6.85 23.60
C PRO A 582 -16.93 6.72 22.15
N ARG A 583 -16.03 6.89 21.19
CA ARG A 583 -16.38 6.65 19.80
C ARG A 583 -15.52 5.50 19.34
N LEU A 584 -16.20 4.44 18.93
CA LEU A 584 -15.57 3.20 18.57
C LEU A 584 -15.38 3.18 17.06
N ASN A 585 -14.19 2.80 16.62
CA ASN A 585 -13.80 2.78 15.22
C ASN A 585 -13.84 1.34 14.71
N LEU A 586 -13.08 0.47 15.36
CA LEU A 586 -12.91 -0.91 14.96
C LEU A 586 -13.01 -1.82 16.16
N LEU A 587 -13.47 -3.02 15.90
CA LEU A 587 -13.31 -4.17 16.76
C LEU A 587 -12.67 -5.29 15.94
N SER A 588 -11.58 -5.88 16.43
CA SER A 588 -10.86 -6.94 15.72
C SER A 588 -10.31 -8.00 16.68
N PRO A 589 -10.52 -9.30 16.43
CA PRO A 589 -11.40 -9.86 15.39
C PRO A 589 -12.90 -9.57 15.66
N ALA A 590 -13.72 -9.54 14.61
CA ALA A 590 -15.17 -9.22 14.67
C ALA A 590 -16.08 -10.46 14.81
N THR A 591 -15.49 -11.64 14.97
CA THR A 591 -16.18 -12.91 15.19
C THR A 591 -15.40 -13.73 16.20
N GLY A 592 -16.06 -14.66 16.89
CA GLY A 592 -15.41 -15.62 17.76
C GLY A 592 -16.37 -16.58 18.45
N SER A 593 -15.84 -17.34 19.40
CA SER A 593 -16.48 -18.53 19.94
C SER A 593 -17.68 -18.17 20.83
N PRO A 594 -18.81 -18.88 20.72
CA PRO A 594 -19.91 -18.80 21.68
C PRO A 594 -19.48 -19.10 23.13
N ALA A 595 -18.38 -19.84 23.34
CA ALA A 595 -17.83 -20.07 24.66
C ALA A 595 -17.18 -18.83 25.31
N GLY A 596 -16.87 -17.79 24.52
CA GLY A 596 -16.13 -16.61 24.95
C GLY A 596 -14.63 -16.87 25.18
N GLY A 597 -13.91 -15.85 25.65
CA GLY A 597 -12.48 -15.90 25.93
C GLY A 597 -11.58 -15.40 24.80
N ASP A 598 -12.16 -14.97 23.68
CA ASP A 598 -11.42 -14.47 22.53
C ASP A 598 -10.76 -13.11 22.82
N ALA A 599 -9.50 -12.95 22.43
CA ALA A 599 -8.78 -11.68 22.57
C ALA A 599 -9.23 -10.70 21.48
N VAL A 600 -9.88 -9.61 21.88
CA VAL A 600 -10.44 -8.59 20.98
C VAL A 600 -9.84 -7.23 21.29
N VAL A 601 -9.44 -6.50 20.26
CA VAL A 601 -8.97 -5.11 20.33
C VAL A 601 -10.07 -4.20 19.80
N ILE A 602 -10.49 -3.26 20.63
CA ILE A 602 -11.42 -2.20 20.29
C ILE A 602 -10.61 -0.92 20.12
N THR A 603 -10.58 -0.34 18.93
CA THR A 603 -9.97 0.98 18.71
C THR A 603 -11.03 2.05 18.63
N GLY A 604 -10.65 3.27 18.96
CA GLY A 604 -11.57 4.38 19.02
C GLY A 604 -10.91 5.64 19.54
N ILE A 605 -11.72 6.59 19.97
CA ILE A 605 -11.28 7.78 20.68
C ILE A 605 -12.09 7.92 21.97
N ASN A 606 -11.49 8.58 22.96
CA ASN A 606 -12.06 8.77 24.30
C ASN A 606 -12.27 7.47 25.10
N LEU A 607 -11.43 6.44 24.87
CA LEU A 607 -11.58 5.09 25.46
C LEU A 607 -10.87 4.87 26.80
N GLY A 608 -10.15 5.88 27.31
CA GLY A 608 -9.16 5.77 28.40
C GLY A 608 -9.63 5.14 29.72
N SER A 609 -8.74 5.15 30.71
CA SER A 609 -8.91 4.43 32.00
C SER A 609 -10.30 4.55 32.61
N GLY A 610 -10.80 3.42 33.14
CA GLY A 610 -12.14 3.32 33.75
C GLY A 610 -13.27 2.98 32.77
N ALA A 611 -12.95 2.71 31.50
CA ALA A 611 -13.93 2.22 30.54
C ALA A 611 -14.40 0.79 30.86
N THR A 612 -15.69 0.53 30.71
CA THR A 612 -16.29 -0.81 30.75
C THR A 612 -16.78 -1.21 29.37
N VAL A 613 -16.72 -2.49 29.04
CA VAL A 613 -17.08 -3.00 27.71
C VAL A 613 -18.12 -4.11 27.83
N THR A 614 -19.14 -4.09 26.96
CA THR A 614 -20.12 -5.18 26.85
C THR A 614 -20.29 -5.65 25.42
N PHE A 615 -20.61 -6.92 25.24
CA PHE A 615 -20.93 -7.57 23.97
C PHE A 615 -22.35 -8.11 24.07
N GLY A 616 -23.29 -7.54 23.32
CA GLY A 616 -24.71 -7.89 23.44
C GLY A 616 -25.27 -7.65 24.85
N GLY A 617 -24.67 -6.70 25.60
CA GLY A 617 -25.00 -6.44 27.00
C GLY A 617 -24.24 -7.30 28.02
N ALA A 618 -23.56 -8.37 27.63
CA ALA A 618 -22.73 -9.18 28.54
C ALA A 618 -21.37 -8.50 28.79
N PRO A 619 -20.87 -8.40 30.04
CA PRO A 619 -19.63 -7.70 30.35
C PRO A 619 -18.39 -8.48 29.88
N ALA A 620 -17.53 -7.80 29.11
CA ALA A 620 -16.21 -8.32 28.74
C ALA A 620 -15.17 -8.00 29.81
N LYS A 621 -14.12 -8.82 29.90
CA LYS A 621 -12.99 -8.53 30.79
C LYS A 621 -12.01 -7.60 30.08
N VAL A 622 -11.86 -6.39 30.59
CA VAL A 622 -10.86 -5.43 30.10
C VAL A 622 -9.47 -5.81 30.61
N ILE A 623 -8.54 -6.04 29.68
CA ILE A 623 -7.13 -6.38 29.96
C ILE A 623 -6.29 -5.11 30.08
N SER A 624 -6.48 -4.16 29.15
CA SER A 624 -5.82 -2.86 29.16
C SER A 624 -6.66 -1.83 28.41
N SER A 625 -6.64 -0.57 28.85
CA SER A 625 -7.29 0.55 28.17
C SER A 625 -6.35 1.75 28.14
N ASN A 626 -6.31 2.43 27.00
CA ASN A 626 -5.68 3.73 26.81
C ASN A 626 -6.66 4.64 26.01
N PRO A 627 -6.34 5.93 25.80
CA PRO A 627 -7.28 6.85 25.14
C PRO A 627 -7.79 6.41 23.77
N VAL A 628 -7.08 5.51 23.08
CA VAL A 628 -7.33 5.13 21.68
C VAL A 628 -7.62 3.64 21.45
N SER A 629 -7.45 2.79 22.47
CA SER A 629 -7.65 1.34 22.34
C SER A 629 -8.00 0.69 23.66
N ILE A 630 -8.80 -0.38 23.60
CA ILE A 630 -9.12 -1.27 24.71
C ILE A 630 -8.88 -2.71 24.23
N ASN A 631 -8.03 -3.44 24.95
CA ASN A 631 -7.88 -4.88 24.78
C ASN A 631 -8.80 -5.57 25.77
N VAL A 632 -9.63 -6.49 25.29
CA VAL A 632 -10.60 -7.25 26.09
C VAL A 632 -10.52 -8.74 25.78
N THR A 633 -11.04 -9.57 26.69
CA THR A 633 -11.45 -10.93 26.36
C THR A 633 -12.97 -11.03 26.35
N THR A 634 -13.55 -11.63 25.30
CA THR A 634 -15.00 -11.71 25.10
C THR A 634 -15.68 -12.54 26.18
N PRO A 635 -16.91 -12.19 26.59
CA PRO A 635 -17.74 -13.07 27.41
C PRO A 635 -18.27 -14.24 26.58
N ALA A 636 -18.85 -15.25 27.24
CA ALA A 636 -19.66 -16.25 26.55
C ALA A 636 -20.90 -15.58 25.92
N GLY A 637 -21.32 -16.07 24.76
CA GLY A 637 -22.45 -15.55 24.00
C GLY A 637 -23.14 -16.63 23.18
N ASN A 638 -24.31 -16.32 22.63
CA ASN A 638 -25.08 -17.27 21.82
C ASN A 638 -24.80 -17.07 20.33
N PRO A 639 -24.71 -18.15 19.52
CA PRO A 639 -24.70 -18.04 18.07
C PRO A 639 -25.92 -17.28 17.56
N GLY A 640 -25.75 -16.37 16.61
CA GLY A 640 -26.87 -15.60 16.07
C GLY A 640 -26.48 -14.27 15.41
N PRO A 641 -27.43 -13.32 15.29
CA PRO A 641 -27.17 -12.00 14.75
C PRO A 641 -26.01 -11.31 15.49
N PRO A 642 -25.19 -10.51 14.80
CA PRO A 642 -24.05 -9.86 15.43
C PRO A 642 -24.47 -9.00 16.63
N ALA A 643 -23.71 -9.08 17.71
CA ALA A 643 -23.94 -8.38 18.95
C ALA A 643 -23.40 -6.95 18.88
N ASP A 644 -24.15 -6.01 19.47
CA ASP A 644 -23.67 -4.65 19.71
C ASP A 644 -22.51 -4.69 20.71
N VAL A 645 -21.44 -3.96 20.43
CA VAL A 645 -20.35 -3.75 21.38
C VAL A 645 -20.39 -2.34 21.92
N VAL A 646 -20.58 -2.22 23.22
CA VAL A 646 -20.73 -0.94 23.90
C VAL A 646 -19.54 -0.71 24.82
N VAL A 647 -18.90 0.45 24.67
CA VAL A 647 -17.92 0.97 25.61
C VAL A 647 -18.56 2.12 26.38
N THR A 648 -18.58 2.02 27.70
CA THR A 648 -19.06 3.08 28.58
C THR A 648 -17.89 3.72 29.29
N ARG A 649 -17.83 5.05 29.29
CA ARG A 649 -16.85 5.82 30.06
C ARG A 649 -17.48 7.12 30.56
N ASN A 650 -17.27 7.44 31.83
CA ASN A 650 -17.80 8.66 32.47
C ASN A 650 -19.32 8.82 32.27
N GLY A 651 -20.08 7.72 32.30
CA GLY A 651 -21.53 7.72 32.07
C GLY A 651 -21.98 7.93 30.62
N GLN A 652 -21.06 7.98 29.66
CA GLN A 652 -21.33 8.12 28.22
C GLN A 652 -21.02 6.82 27.48
N ASN A 653 -21.81 6.51 26.45
CA ASN A 653 -21.71 5.25 25.70
C ASN A 653 -21.25 5.48 24.26
N GLY A 654 -20.26 4.70 23.83
CA GLY A 654 -19.97 4.42 22.44
C GLY A 654 -20.47 3.05 22.07
N THR A 655 -21.12 2.92 20.91
CA THR A 655 -21.65 1.63 20.44
C THR A 655 -21.16 1.35 19.03
N LEU A 656 -20.51 0.20 18.82
CA LEU A 656 -20.46 -0.44 17.50
C LEU A 656 -21.67 -1.36 17.42
N LYS A 657 -22.64 -1.00 16.58
CA LYS A 657 -23.83 -1.84 16.39
C LYS A 657 -23.47 -3.07 15.56
N ALA A 658 -24.05 -4.22 15.92
CA ALA A 658 -23.91 -5.48 15.20
C ALA A 658 -22.44 -5.80 14.85
N ALA A 659 -21.54 -5.62 15.81
CA ALA A 659 -20.10 -5.54 15.58
C ALA A 659 -19.32 -6.80 15.94
N TYR A 660 -19.93 -7.71 16.68
CA TYR A 660 -19.29 -8.97 17.05
C TYR A 660 -20.23 -10.16 16.89
N THR A 661 -19.90 -11.10 16.03
CA THR A 661 -20.70 -12.31 15.83
C THR A 661 -20.12 -13.46 16.64
N TYR A 662 -20.90 -13.95 17.60
CA TYR A 662 -20.67 -15.29 18.15
C TYR A 662 -21.07 -16.29 17.06
N ALA A 663 -20.12 -17.07 16.58
CA ALA A 663 -20.35 -18.05 15.54
C ALA A 663 -19.75 -19.38 15.96
N ASP A 664 -20.53 -20.45 15.84
CA ASP A 664 -19.97 -21.79 15.96
C ASP A 664 -18.82 -21.91 14.94
N PRO A 665 -17.68 -22.52 15.34
CA PRO A 665 -16.60 -22.76 14.39
C PRO A 665 -17.15 -23.53 13.18
N PRO A 666 -16.76 -23.17 11.94
CA PRO A 666 -17.17 -23.94 10.78
C PRO A 666 -16.72 -25.39 10.94
N ALA A 667 -17.55 -26.34 10.50
CA ALA A 667 -17.18 -27.74 10.52
C ALA A 667 -15.87 -27.96 9.76
N PRO A 668 -14.94 -28.80 10.27
CA PRO A 668 -13.70 -29.11 9.57
C PRO A 668 -13.99 -29.64 8.16
N PRO A 669 -13.08 -29.42 7.19
CA PRO A 669 -13.24 -30.00 5.87
C PRO A 669 -13.26 -31.53 5.99
N THR A 670 -13.62 -32.24 4.92
CA THR A 670 -13.32 -33.67 4.81
C THR A 670 -12.48 -33.89 3.58
N VAL A 671 -11.50 -34.79 3.68
CA VAL A 671 -10.67 -35.23 2.56
C VAL A 671 -11.11 -36.65 2.21
N ALA A 672 -11.79 -36.81 1.08
CA ALA A 672 -12.36 -38.09 0.66
C ALA A 672 -11.42 -38.90 -0.22
N SER A 673 -10.76 -38.27 -1.18
CA SER A 673 -9.79 -38.96 -2.04
C SER A 673 -8.77 -38.02 -2.68
N VAL A 674 -7.66 -38.59 -3.15
CA VAL A 674 -6.62 -37.91 -3.93
C VAL A 674 -6.42 -38.69 -5.23
N SER A 675 -6.41 -37.97 -6.37
CA SER A 675 -6.23 -38.57 -7.70
C SER A 675 -5.22 -37.78 -8.54
N PRO A 676 -4.17 -38.41 -9.09
CA PRO A 676 -3.80 -39.82 -8.88
C PRO A 676 -3.43 -40.11 -7.40
N PRO A 677 -3.63 -41.34 -6.89
CA PRO A 677 -3.38 -41.68 -5.48
C PRO A 677 -1.90 -41.96 -5.18
N SER A 678 -1.01 -41.85 -6.17
CA SER A 678 0.41 -42.12 -6.02
C SER A 678 1.25 -41.31 -7.01
N GLY A 679 2.53 -41.15 -6.69
CA GLY A 679 3.52 -40.53 -7.58
C GLY A 679 4.93 -40.69 -7.06
N THR A 680 5.85 -39.91 -7.62
CA THR A 680 7.30 -40.12 -7.41
C THR A 680 7.82 -39.44 -6.14
N LEU A 681 8.91 -39.97 -5.58
CA LEU A 681 9.63 -39.40 -4.42
C LEU A 681 10.03 -37.94 -4.58
N ASN A 682 10.25 -37.47 -5.81
CA ASN A 682 10.64 -36.09 -6.11
C ASN A 682 9.48 -35.09 -6.02
N GLY A 683 8.25 -35.56 -5.83
CA GLY A 683 7.06 -34.72 -5.89
C GLY A 683 6.74 -34.28 -7.32
N GLY A 684 6.12 -33.11 -7.47
CA GLY A 684 5.76 -32.52 -8.76
C GLY A 684 4.52 -33.11 -9.43
N THR A 685 3.84 -34.08 -8.80
CA THR A 685 2.59 -34.65 -9.32
C THR A 685 1.44 -33.70 -8.99
N THR A 686 0.75 -33.19 -10.00
CA THR A 686 -0.51 -32.48 -9.79
C THR A 686 -1.60 -33.49 -9.44
N VAL A 687 -2.22 -33.31 -8.28
CA VAL A 687 -3.31 -34.14 -7.79
C VAL A 687 -4.58 -33.33 -7.62
N THR A 688 -5.71 -33.99 -7.85
CA THR A 688 -7.04 -33.53 -7.47
C THR A 688 -7.42 -34.16 -6.16
N ILE A 689 -7.62 -33.33 -5.14
CA ILE A 689 -8.14 -33.71 -3.84
C ILE A 689 -9.63 -33.43 -3.84
N THR A 690 -10.43 -34.46 -3.57
CA THR A 690 -11.89 -34.34 -3.44
C THR A 690 -12.32 -34.55 -2.00
N GLY A 691 -13.42 -33.91 -1.63
CA GLY A 691 -13.87 -33.87 -0.26
C GLY A 691 -15.08 -32.97 -0.08
N THR A 692 -15.27 -32.44 1.12
CA THR A 692 -16.32 -31.45 1.39
C THR A 692 -15.81 -30.35 2.30
N GLY A 693 -16.46 -29.19 2.25
CA GLY A 693 -16.18 -28.07 3.15
C GLY A 693 -14.86 -27.35 2.89
N PHE A 694 -14.19 -27.55 1.75
CA PHE A 694 -12.96 -26.81 1.44
C PHE A 694 -13.26 -25.32 1.26
N ASN A 695 -12.54 -24.46 1.96
CA ASN A 695 -12.70 -23.03 1.79
C ASN A 695 -11.56 -22.42 0.97
N LYS A 696 -11.85 -21.27 0.35
CA LYS A 696 -10.87 -20.56 -0.48
C LYS A 696 -9.66 -20.19 0.38
N GLY A 697 -8.47 -20.62 -0.05
CA GLY A 697 -7.22 -20.42 0.70
C GLY A 697 -6.85 -21.57 1.65
N ALA A 698 -7.62 -22.66 1.69
CA ALA A 698 -7.23 -23.87 2.42
C ALA A 698 -5.81 -24.31 2.04
N ILE A 699 -5.06 -24.79 3.04
CA ILE A 699 -3.70 -25.33 2.86
C ILE A 699 -3.74 -26.85 2.76
N VAL A 700 -2.77 -27.43 2.06
CA VAL A 700 -2.65 -28.87 1.81
C VAL A 700 -1.25 -29.33 2.17
N THR A 701 -1.14 -30.43 2.92
CA THR A 701 0.14 -31.11 3.19
C THR A 701 0.08 -32.60 2.84
N PHE A 702 1.23 -33.16 2.50
CA PHE A 702 1.47 -34.58 2.22
C PHE A 702 2.56 -35.08 3.18
N GLY A 703 2.22 -35.98 4.10
CA GLY A 703 3.14 -36.46 5.14
C GLY A 703 3.69 -35.33 6.02
N GLY A 704 2.90 -34.26 6.20
CA GLY A 704 3.29 -33.04 6.92
C GLY A 704 4.08 -32.01 6.08
N SER A 705 4.45 -32.32 4.84
CA SER A 705 5.13 -31.37 3.93
C SER A 705 4.12 -30.57 3.09
N MET A 706 4.28 -29.26 2.97
CA MET A 706 3.34 -28.39 2.25
C MET A 706 3.37 -28.62 0.73
N ALA A 707 2.21 -28.61 0.09
CA ALA A 707 2.09 -28.64 -1.37
C ALA A 707 2.73 -27.40 -2.01
N THR A 708 3.33 -27.57 -3.20
CA THR A 708 4.06 -26.49 -3.90
C THR A 708 3.14 -25.54 -4.67
N THR A 709 1.94 -26.00 -5.00
CA THR A 709 0.83 -25.17 -5.51
C THR A 709 -0.46 -25.66 -4.88
N ILE A 710 -1.39 -24.74 -4.64
CA ILE A 710 -2.73 -25.06 -4.13
C ILE A 710 -3.73 -24.14 -4.82
N ALA A 711 -4.74 -24.74 -5.45
CA ALA A 711 -5.89 -24.03 -6.02
C ALA A 711 -7.18 -24.71 -5.56
N VAL A 712 -7.89 -24.06 -4.64
CA VAL A 712 -9.23 -24.49 -4.23
C VAL A 712 -10.19 -24.12 -5.34
N VAL A 713 -10.66 -25.13 -6.10
CA VAL A 713 -11.56 -24.94 -7.25
C VAL A 713 -12.98 -24.63 -6.77
N ASN A 714 -13.43 -25.33 -5.73
CA ASN A 714 -14.72 -25.15 -5.08
C ASN A 714 -14.72 -25.88 -3.72
N GLY A 715 -15.87 -25.89 -3.02
CA GLY A 715 -16.04 -26.53 -1.71
C GLY A 715 -15.80 -28.04 -1.64
N THR A 716 -15.59 -28.69 -2.78
CA THR A 716 -15.39 -30.14 -2.89
C THR A 716 -14.13 -30.54 -3.65
N THR A 717 -13.37 -29.58 -4.18
CA THR A 717 -12.23 -29.86 -5.06
C THR A 717 -11.08 -28.90 -4.81
N VAL A 718 -9.90 -29.46 -4.55
CA VAL A 718 -8.62 -28.75 -4.50
C VAL A 718 -7.65 -29.37 -5.51
N LEU A 719 -6.99 -28.54 -6.31
CA LEU A 719 -5.82 -28.94 -7.08
C LEU A 719 -4.58 -28.62 -6.27
N ALA A 720 -3.68 -29.59 -6.09
CA ALA A 720 -2.44 -29.40 -5.37
C ALA A 720 -1.28 -30.11 -6.08
N THR A 721 -0.07 -29.55 -6.01
CA THR A 721 1.14 -30.23 -6.50
C THR A 721 1.92 -30.81 -5.33
N THR A 722 2.16 -32.13 -5.36
CA THR A 722 2.82 -32.86 -4.28
C THR A 722 4.26 -32.38 -4.07
N PRO A 723 4.72 -32.18 -2.82
CA PRO A 723 6.14 -31.94 -2.53
C PRO A 723 6.95 -33.24 -2.68
N ALA A 724 8.28 -33.12 -2.65
CA ALA A 724 9.17 -34.28 -2.50
C ALA A 724 8.98 -34.93 -1.12
N HIS A 725 9.03 -36.26 -1.05
CA HIS A 725 8.82 -37.02 0.18
C HIS A 725 9.48 -38.42 0.09
N VAL A 726 9.75 -39.03 1.26
CA VAL A 726 10.28 -40.40 1.35
C VAL A 726 9.27 -41.44 0.88
N VAL A 727 9.74 -42.65 0.55
CA VAL A 727 8.92 -43.75 0.04
C VAL A 727 7.89 -44.20 1.07
N GLY A 728 6.69 -44.56 0.60
CA GLY A 728 5.61 -45.09 1.42
C GLY A 728 4.35 -44.23 1.41
N ALA A 729 3.41 -44.61 2.26
CA ALA A 729 2.15 -43.89 2.43
C ALA A 729 2.40 -42.54 3.12
N ALA A 730 1.74 -41.50 2.63
CA ALA A 730 1.75 -40.15 3.18
C ALA A 730 0.31 -39.71 3.47
N ASP A 731 0.10 -39.22 4.68
CA ASP A 731 -1.16 -38.62 5.08
C ASP A 731 -1.40 -37.33 4.29
N VAL A 732 -2.62 -37.15 3.78
CA VAL A 732 -3.00 -35.92 3.09
C VAL A 732 -3.88 -35.11 4.02
N VAL A 733 -3.39 -33.94 4.44
CA VAL A 733 -4.12 -33.05 5.36
C VAL A 733 -4.56 -31.82 4.60
N VAL A 734 -5.85 -31.55 4.60
CA VAL A 734 -6.40 -30.25 4.18
C VAL A 734 -6.81 -29.48 5.43
N THR A 735 -6.30 -28.26 5.57
CA THR A 735 -6.66 -27.36 6.67
C THR A 735 -7.34 -26.14 6.10
N ASN A 736 -8.57 -25.92 6.54
CA ASN A 736 -9.31 -24.72 6.21
C ASN A 736 -8.73 -23.53 6.98
N ILE A 737 -8.60 -22.39 6.31
CA ILE A 737 -8.21 -21.13 6.97
C ILE A 737 -9.46 -20.28 7.21
N ASP A 738 -9.49 -19.43 8.23
CA ASP A 738 -10.65 -18.54 8.41
C ASP A 738 -10.77 -17.57 7.22
N PRO A 739 -11.89 -17.56 6.47
CA PRO A 739 -12.09 -16.65 5.33
C PRO A 739 -12.02 -15.17 5.69
N ALA A 740 -12.24 -14.81 6.96
CA ALA A 740 -12.24 -13.43 7.45
C ALA A 740 -10.87 -12.96 7.98
N THR A 741 -9.99 -13.88 8.41
CA THR A 741 -8.69 -13.52 9.03
C THR A 741 -7.46 -14.10 8.33
N GLY A 742 -7.62 -15.10 7.45
CA GLY A 742 -6.51 -15.73 6.71
C GLY A 742 -5.52 -16.52 7.57
N VAL A 743 -5.84 -16.72 8.86
CA VAL A 743 -5.03 -17.49 9.82
C VAL A 743 -5.54 -18.93 9.86
N ILE A 744 -4.63 -19.87 10.15
CA ILE A 744 -5.01 -21.21 10.63
C ILE A 744 -5.67 -21.02 11.99
N ASP A 745 -6.98 -20.83 12.01
CA ASP A 745 -7.74 -20.76 13.25
C ASP A 745 -7.75 -22.16 13.89
N SER A 746 -7.50 -22.21 15.19
CA SER A 746 -7.73 -23.39 16.03
C SER A 746 -9.18 -23.91 15.96
N GLY A 747 -10.12 -23.12 15.44
CA GLY A 747 -11.54 -23.46 15.28
C GLY A 747 -11.97 -24.05 13.93
N SER A 748 -11.36 -23.69 12.79
CA SER A 748 -11.82 -24.13 11.45
C SER A 748 -11.46 -25.56 11.09
N GLY A 749 -10.55 -26.16 11.85
CA GLY A 749 -10.17 -27.57 11.80
C GLY A 749 -9.45 -28.02 10.53
N SER A 750 -8.78 -29.16 10.66
CA SER A 750 -8.13 -29.88 9.57
C SER A 750 -8.74 -31.27 9.43
N ASN A 751 -8.68 -31.83 8.23
CA ASN A 751 -8.97 -33.24 8.06
C ASN A 751 -7.84 -33.96 7.36
N THR A 752 -7.51 -35.11 7.93
CA THR A 752 -6.47 -36.00 7.46
C THR A 752 -7.14 -37.15 6.73
N LEU A 753 -6.70 -37.42 5.50
CA LEU A 753 -6.89 -38.70 4.84
C LEU A 753 -5.62 -39.53 5.10
N PRO A 754 -5.64 -40.47 6.06
CA PRO A 754 -4.47 -41.25 6.42
C PRO A 754 -4.00 -42.10 5.23
N GLY A 755 -2.72 -42.03 4.90
CA GLY A 755 -2.15 -42.70 3.72
C GLY A 755 -2.82 -42.32 2.39
N GLY A 756 -3.44 -41.14 2.32
CA GLY A 756 -4.21 -40.69 1.16
C GLY A 756 -3.40 -40.54 -0.13
N TYR A 757 -2.07 -40.54 -0.04
CA TYR A 757 -1.17 -40.53 -1.19
C TYR A 757 0.01 -41.46 -0.96
N THR A 758 0.43 -42.22 -1.98
CA THR A 758 1.58 -43.11 -1.88
C THR A 758 2.75 -42.59 -2.72
N TYR A 759 3.86 -42.30 -2.04
CA TYR A 759 5.13 -42.02 -2.70
C TYR A 759 5.81 -43.33 -3.07
N THR A 760 5.98 -43.55 -4.36
CA THR A 760 6.58 -44.75 -4.93
C THR A 760 7.93 -44.42 -5.53
N THR A 761 8.85 -45.38 -5.46
CA THR A 761 10.03 -45.37 -6.32
C THR A 761 9.55 -45.50 -7.77
N ALA A 762 10.04 -44.65 -8.66
CA ALA A 762 9.82 -44.83 -10.09
C ALA A 762 10.24 -46.26 -10.48
N PRO A 763 9.56 -46.93 -11.42
CA PRO A 763 9.94 -48.28 -11.82
C PRO A 763 11.40 -48.31 -12.30
N SER A 764 12.17 -49.32 -11.90
CA SER A 764 13.50 -49.52 -12.49
C SER A 764 13.37 -49.75 -14.01
N PRO A 765 14.35 -49.28 -14.80
CA PRO A 765 14.38 -49.60 -16.22
C PRO A 765 14.37 -51.12 -16.37
N ALA A 766 13.51 -51.68 -17.21
CA ALA A 766 13.56 -53.11 -17.53
C ALA A 766 14.39 -53.30 -18.78
N ILE A 767 15.36 -54.21 -18.74
CA ILE A 767 16.16 -54.56 -19.91
C ILE A 767 15.72 -55.95 -20.37
N ASN A 768 15.03 -56.01 -21.52
CA ASN A 768 14.49 -57.26 -22.05
C ASN A 768 15.52 -57.99 -22.91
N ALA A 769 16.19 -57.26 -23.80
CA ALA A 769 17.21 -57.83 -24.68
C ALA A 769 18.18 -56.76 -25.19
N VAL A 770 19.38 -57.20 -25.53
CA VAL A 770 20.38 -56.41 -26.26
C VAL A 770 20.57 -57.07 -27.63
N SER A 771 20.52 -56.29 -28.71
CA SER A 771 20.66 -56.81 -30.07
C SER A 771 21.57 -55.92 -30.92
N PRO A 772 22.63 -56.47 -31.55
CA PRO A 772 23.17 -57.82 -31.32
C PRO A 772 23.66 -57.99 -29.88
N ASN A 773 23.60 -59.21 -29.33
CA ASN A 773 24.09 -59.53 -27.97
C ASN A 773 25.56 -60.02 -27.97
N THR A 774 26.27 -59.91 -29.09
CA THR A 774 27.69 -60.26 -29.21
C THR A 774 28.44 -59.21 -30.01
N GLY A 775 29.74 -59.04 -29.77
CA GLY A 775 30.61 -58.24 -30.62
C GLY A 775 32.07 -58.27 -30.19
N THR A 776 32.88 -57.43 -30.81
CA THR A 776 34.35 -57.54 -30.73
C THR A 776 34.90 -57.00 -29.42
N VAL A 777 35.99 -57.60 -28.93
CA VAL A 777 36.73 -57.11 -27.75
C VAL A 777 37.20 -55.64 -27.86
N SER A 778 37.37 -55.12 -29.09
CA SER A 778 37.74 -53.72 -29.33
C SER A 778 36.58 -52.72 -29.11
N GLY A 779 35.36 -53.19 -28.89
CA GLY A 779 34.17 -52.34 -28.81
C GLY A 779 33.74 -51.76 -30.16
N GLY A 780 32.87 -50.76 -30.15
CA GLY A 780 32.40 -50.09 -31.35
C GLY A 780 31.17 -50.75 -32.01
N THR A 781 30.65 -51.83 -31.45
CA THR A 781 29.45 -52.50 -31.96
C THR A 781 28.20 -51.69 -31.59
N PRO A 782 27.39 -51.21 -32.56
CA PRO A 782 26.10 -50.60 -32.28
C PRO A 782 25.14 -51.64 -31.73
N ILE A 783 24.48 -51.33 -30.62
CA ILE A 783 23.53 -52.19 -29.95
C ILE A 783 22.22 -51.45 -29.69
N THR A 784 21.11 -52.18 -29.79
CA THR A 784 19.80 -51.75 -29.34
C THR A 784 19.45 -52.50 -28.07
N ILE A 785 19.23 -51.76 -27.00
CA ILE A 785 18.74 -52.28 -25.72
C ILE A 785 17.23 -52.07 -25.71
N THR A 786 16.46 -53.15 -25.79
CA THR A 786 14.99 -53.10 -25.73
C THR A 786 14.52 -53.34 -24.32
N GLY A 787 13.41 -52.69 -23.93
CA GLY A 787 13.00 -52.65 -22.55
C GLY A 787 11.77 -51.81 -22.27
N SER A 788 11.65 -51.35 -21.02
CA SER A 788 10.63 -50.40 -20.58
C SER A 788 11.18 -49.49 -19.47
N ASN A 789 10.50 -48.38 -19.21
CA ASN A 789 10.86 -47.40 -18.17
C ASN A 789 12.25 -46.77 -18.36
N PHE A 790 12.72 -46.67 -19.60
CA PHE A 790 13.93 -45.89 -19.90
C PHE A 790 13.59 -44.40 -19.92
N VAL A 791 14.38 -43.59 -19.22
CA VAL A 791 14.14 -42.15 -19.10
C VAL A 791 15.17 -41.38 -19.94
N PHE A 792 14.73 -40.31 -20.58
CA PHE A 792 15.62 -39.43 -21.36
C PHE A 792 16.80 -38.95 -20.50
N GLY A 793 18.04 -39.20 -20.94
CA GLY A 793 19.25 -38.96 -20.16
C GLY A 793 19.82 -40.17 -19.42
N ALA A 794 19.25 -41.37 -19.61
CA ALA A 794 19.76 -42.61 -19.04
C ALA A 794 21.23 -42.87 -19.46
N LYS A 795 22.03 -43.35 -18.50
CA LYS A 795 23.40 -43.81 -18.69
C LYS A 795 23.39 -45.32 -18.87
N VAL A 796 24.16 -45.83 -19.84
CA VAL A 796 24.30 -47.28 -20.06
C VAL A 796 25.74 -47.70 -19.76
N PHE A 797 25.92 -48.90 -19.21
CA PHE A 797 27.20 -49.54 -18.97
C PHE A 797 27.20 -50.97 -19.53
N VAL A 798 28.30 -51.41 -20.14
CA VAL A 798 28.51 -52.80 -20.59
C VAL A 798 29.81 -53.30 -19.97
N GLY A 799 29.76 -54.40 -19.22
CA GLY A 799 30.92 -54.91 -18.48
C GLY A 799 31.50 -53.91 -17.48
N GLY A 800 30.67 -53.03 -16.92
CA GLY A 800 31.07 -51.94 -16.02
C GLY A 800 31.62 -50.67 -16.71
N GLN A 801 31.83 -50.70 -18.03
CA GLN A 801 32.31 -49.55 -18.80
C GLN A 801 31.16 -48.73 -19.36
N LYS A 802 31.24 -47.40 -19.22
CA LYS A 802 30.20 -46.48 -19.69
C LYS A 802 30.11 -46.52 -21.23
N VAL A 803 28.89 -46.65 -21.74
CA VAL A 803 28.57 -46.73 -23.17
C VAL A 803 28.20 -45.35 -23.70
N THR A 804 28.49 -45.08 -24.98
CA THR A 804 27.97 -43.89 -25.67
C THR A 804 26.52 -44.16 -26.10
N VAL A 805 25.58 -43.42 -25.52
CA VAL A 805 24.15 -43.49 -25.85
C VAL A 805 23.82 -42.45 -26.92
N GLN A 806 23.22 -42.87 -28.04
CA GLN A 806 22.77 -41.95 -29.08
C GLN A 806 21.30 -41.55 -28.91
N THR A 807 20.44 -42.50 -28.52
CA THR A 807 18.98 -42.29 -28.42
C THR A 807 18.40 -43.03 -27.23
N THR A 808 17.47 -42.40 -26.53
CA THR A 808 16.66 -43.02 -25.47
C THR A 808 15.19 -42.71 -25.70
N THR A 809 14.35 -43.73 -25.73
CA THR A 809 12.88 -43.62 -25.65
C THR A 809 12.40 -44.37 -24.41
N GLY A 810 11.10 -44.38 -24.12
CA GLY A 810 10.55 -45.16 -23.01
C GLY A 810 10.75 -46.69 -23.10
N SER A 811 11.06 -47.23 -24.29
CA SER A 811 11.10 -48.68 -24.55
C SER A 811 12.35 -49.20 -25.26
N TYR A 812 13.25 -48.33 -25.74
CA TYR A 812 14.55 -48.75 -26.22
C TYR A 812 15.63 -47.67 -26.06
N ILE A 813 16.88 -48.13 -25.95
CA ILE A 813 18.10 -47.31 -26.00
C ILE A 813 18.97 -47.78 -27.16
N TYR A 814 19.43 -46.85 -28.00
CA TYR A 814 20.45 -47.11 -29.02
C TYR A 814 21.79 -46.62 -28.49
N ALA A 815 22.80 -47.49 -28.49
CA ALA A 815 24.11 -47.25 -27.90
C ALA A 815 25.23 -47.92 -28.71
N THR A 816 26.48 -47.51 -28.49
CA THR A 816 27.67 -48.18 -29.07
C THR A 816 28.59 -48.70 -27.98
N THR A 817 28.83 -50.01 -27.98
CA THR A 817 29.61 -50.73 -26.96
C THR A 817 31.03 -50.18 -26.78
N PRO A 818 31.54 -50.09 -25.54
CA PRO A 818 32.94 -49.75 -25.28
C PRO A 818 33.87 -50.95 -25.52
N PRO A 819 35.20 -50.74 -25.56
CA PRO A 819 36.18 -51.83 -25.51
C PRO A 819 36.01 -52.70 -24.26
N ALA A 820 36.28 -54.00 -24.37
CA ALA A 820 36.15 -54.95 -23.28
C ALA A 820 37.23 -54.75 -22.21
N GLY A 821 36.85 -54.46 -20.97
CA GLY A 821 37.80 -54.27 -19.87
C GLY A 821 38.58 -55.54 -19.47
N ASN A 822 37.99 -56.73 -19.66
CA ASN A 822 38.52 -58.02 -19.20
C ASN A 822 38.79 -59.04 -20.33
N GLY A 823 38.80 -58.60 -21.59
CA GLY A 823 38.96 -59.50 -22.74
C GLY A 823 37.66 -60.21 -23.14
N THR A 824 37.75 -61.45 -23.63
CA THR A 824 36.59 -62.23 -24.11
C THR A 824 35.73 -62.75 -22.96
N GLY A 825 34.43 -62.89 -23.23
CA GLY A 825 33.46 -63.45 -22.29
C GLY A 825 32.21 -62.60 -22.10
N ASN A 826 31.34 -63.07 -21.22
CA ASN A 826 30.05 -62.44 -20.95
C ASN A 826 30.25 -61.11 -20.19
N ALA A 827 29.44 -60.12 -20.54
CA ALA A 827 29.40 -58.80 -19.95
C ALA A 827 27.97 -58.42 -19.58
N ASP A 828 27.83 -57.89 -18.38
CA ASP A 828 26.57 -57.37 -17.87
C ASP A 828 26.22 -56.04 -18.54
N VAL A 829 24.94 -55.82 -18.87
CA VAL A 829 24.46 -54.56 -19.44
C VAL A 829 23.59 -53.85 -18.43
N THR A 830 24.04 -52.69 -17.95
CA THR A 830 23.34 -51.88 -16.93
C THR A 830 22.79 -50.61 -17.54
N VAL A 831 21.53 -50.28 -17.24
CA VAL A 831 20.92 -48.98 -17.54
C VAL A 831 20.66 -48.27 -16.22
N LEU A 832 21.07 -47.01 -16.10
CA LEU A 832 20.85 -46.11 -14.97
C LEU A 832 20.11 -44.87 -15.45
N ASN A 833 18.86 -44.71 -15.03
CA ASN A 833 18.05 -43.53 -15.33
C ASN A 833 18.50 -42.30 -14.51
N PRO A 834 18.18 -41.07 -14.95
CA PRO A 834 18.49 -39.84 -14.22
C PRO A 834 17.82 -39.73 -12.85
N ASP A 835 16.72 -40.45 -12.62
CA ASP A 835 16.02 -40.54 -11.34
C ASP A 835 16.71 -41.48 -10.34
N GLY A 836 17.87 -42.04 -10.71
CA GLY A 836 18.68 -42.93 -9.87
C GLY A 836 18.32 -44.40 -9.96
N GLN A 837 17.22 -44.75 -10.65
CA GLN A 837 16.82 -46.14 -10.81
C GLN A 837 17.68 -46.87 -11.85
N SER A 838 18.09 -48.08 -11.54
CA SER A 838 18.92 -48.89 -12.44
C SER A 838 18.49 -50.34 -12.51
N ASN A 839 18.90 -51.01 -13.58
CA ASN A 839 18.79 -52.45 -13.72
C ASN A 839 19.92 -52.99 -14.59
N THR A 840 20.25 -54.26 -14.40
CA THR A 840 21.35 -54.94 -15.05
C THR A 840 20.86 -56.24 -15.67
N LEU A 841 21.02 -56.38 -16.99
CA LEU A 841 20.88 -57.65 -17.68
C LEU A 841 22.22 -58.39 -17.58
N SER A 842 22.29 -59.36 -16.67
CA SER A 842 23.53 -60.13 -16.47
C SER A 842 23.84 -61.01 -17.68
N GLY A 843 25.09 -60.99 -18.14
CA GLY A 843 25.52 -61.64 -19.38
C GLY A 843 24.75 -61.19 -20.62
N GLY A 844 24.11 -60.01 -20.58
CA GLY A 844 23.30 -59.47 -21.67
C GLY A 844 24.08 -59.19 -22.95
N TYR A 845 25.41 -59.20 -22.89
CA TYR A 845 26.31 -59.05 -24.01
C TYR A 845 27.50 -60.02 -23.90
N THR A 846 28.09 -60.45 -25.01
CA THR A 846 29.30 -61.28 -25.04
C THR A 846 30.37 -60.66 -25.94
N TYR A 847 31.56 -60.43 -25.38
CA TYR A 847 32.73 -60.03 -26.14
C TYR A 847 33.46 -61.27 -26.67
N GLN A 848 33.74 -61.30 -27.98
CA GLN A 848 34.42 -62.40 -28.66
C GLN A 848 35.47 -61.91 -29.67
#